data_AF-A0A031JPV9-F1
#
_entry.id   AF-A0A031JPV9-F1
#
_cell.length_a   1.000
_cell.length_b   1.000
_cell.length_c   1.000
_cell.angle_alpha   90.00
_cell.angle_beta   90.00
_cell.angle_gamma   90.00
#
_symmetry.space_group_name_H-M   'P 1'
#
loop_
_entity.id
_entity.type
_entity.pdbx_description
1 polymer ?
#
loop_
_entity_poly.entity_id
_entity_poly.type
_entity_poly.pdbx_seq_one_letter_code
_entity_poly.pdbx_strand_id
1 'polypeptide(L)'
;MTNGVVITVSPRVLREVRSAEDEADERKRARDRCPAADTAPGIGAETDMPMVRRMRIFAIDPTARSDRGGVVTVSEPYEPLEFSGDGETLRGRRFAVTLPVWSEDKPQWRSVRTIIDAMKPNSIVTIADAGYPPSLSDPRFIAQMVYATASQLYGTFRKALGREIVLGLMHDPATGEWSRADRFHLAPWEVEEAQAWFDPARACVVFGYYKARSDTVGYPPGSRVFTALSHDVIVHEMTHALLDAVKPEFMTATHRDVLAFHEAFADLVAIFQRYSYGELVAAQITEARGDIERLGVLGSLARTFSETAGGGATLRPLIGDLLYDSPEIGDEPHQLGNVLVQAVYRAFQKVAGARIEGLIAIATNGSGILPRGALSPALAQEIAARLGKTAQMFQSMLIRALDYAPPFGITFFTFLRAVISADMRLVPVDDENIRVAWMEAFRHHRIFPSDGLHYAEEQLAWPLPEDVAAFDLAMLSFAQTAFQGNPGDLLSLDIAAIQAARVAAHMNGEEAAAWQALLDLEGAGSETRADIVGLRSFARPGPGGMTEFGTVLEVVCRSFTDRDASGFMGATGASLVYDSAGRLMSCAIEPQQAGAVTGGGGRREDIEGYAVSKEGARSWLLKQGRWQLRPDVARGLCMR
;
A
#
# COMPACT_ATOMS: atom_id res chain seq x y z
N MET A 1 30.86 -30.41 2.65
CA MET A 1 29.42 -30.55 2.39
C MET A 1 28.72 -30.28 3.71
N THR A 2 28.26 -29.06 3.90
CA THR A 2 27.57 -28.61 5.12
C THR A 2 26.15 -29.21 5.13
N ASN A 3 25.77 -29.89 6.21
CA ASN A 3 24.45 -30.50 6.42
C ASN A 3 23.37 -29.45 6.73
N GLY A 4 23.31 -28.34 5.99
CA GLY A 4 22.41 -27.22 6.27
C GLY A 4 21.43 -26.93 5.14
N VAL A 5 20.36 -26.18 5.44
CA VAL A 5 19.36 -25.75 4.47
C VAL A 5 20.02 -24.84 3.42
N VAL A 6 19.79 -25.15 2.15
CA VAL A 6 20.29 -24.33 1.03
C VAL A 6 19.31 -23.17 0.79
N ILE A 7 19.85 -21.95 0.73
CA ILE A 7 19.07 -20.75 0.42
C ILE A 7 18.96 -20.60 -1.10
N THR A 8 17.75 -20.67 -1.63
CA THR A 8 17.45 -20.61 -3.08
C THR A 8 16.88 -19.26 -3.51
N VAL A 9 16.87 -18.98 -4.81
CA VAL A 9 16.20 -17.78 -5.37
C VAL A 9 14.81 -18.17 -5.84
N SER A 10 13.78 -17.51 -5.30
CA SER A 10 12.41 -17.73 -5.75
C SER A 10 12.26 -17.29 -7.22
N PRO A 11 11.58 -18.07 -8.08
CA PRO A 11 11.27 -17.65 -9.45
C PRO A 11 10.54 -16.30 -9.52
N ARG A 12 9.85 -15.90 -8.45
CA ARG A 12 9.21 -14.59 -8.31
C ARG A 12 10.18 -13.44 -8.53
N VAL A 13 11.40 -13.51 -8.00
CA VAL A 13 12.42 -12.44 -8.11
C VAL A 13 12.70 -12.12 -9.58
N LEU A 14 12.69 -13.14 -10.43
CA LEU A 14 12.93 -13.00 -11.88
C LEU A 14 11.69 -12.55 -12.66
N ARG A 15 10.53 -12.40 -12.00
CA ARG A 15 9.31 -11.78 -12.55
C ARG A 15 9.15 -10.32 -12.10
N GLU A 16 9.88 -9.89 -11.07
CA GLU A 16 9.97 -8.50 -10.60
C GLU A 16 10.98 -7.66 -11.42
N VAL A 17 11.15 -7.99 -12.70
CA VAL A 17 12.12 -7.35 -13.60
C VAL A 17 11.41 -6.63 -14.75
N ARG A 18 12.15 -5.84 -15.50
CA ARG A 18 11.64 -5.16 -16.71
C ARG A 18 11.10 -6.19 -17.72
N SER A 19 9.87 -6.00 -18.18
CA SER A 19 9.29 -6.86 -19.23
C SER A 19 9.73 -6.41 -20.64
N ALA A 20 9.56 -7.28 -21.64
CA ALA A 20 9.78 -6.91 -23.03
C ALA A 20 8.82 -5.79 -23.50
N GLU A 21 7.62 -5.74 -22.93
CA GLU A 21 6.65 -4.66 -23.15
C GLU A 21 7.10 -3.36 -22.52
N ASP A 22 7.67 -3.40 -21.29
CA ASP A 22 8.26 -2.23 -20.64
C ASP A 22 9.37 -1.61 -21.54
N GLU A 23 10.20 -2.45 -22.19
CA GLU A 23 11.19 -1.99 -23.16
C GLU A 23 10.58 -1.42 -24.44
N ALA A 24 9.55 -2.06 -24.99
CA ALA A 24 8.89 -1.60 -26.21
C ALA A 24 8.23 -0.24 -25.99
N ASP A 25 7.57 -0.04 -24.85
CA ASP A 25 6.96 1.22 -24.45
C ASP A 25 8.00 2.31 -24.22
N GLU A 26 9.14 1.99 -23.58
CA GLU A 26 10.21 2.95 -23.37
C GLU A 26 10.89 3.38 -24.69
N ARG A 27 11.12 2.43 -25.61
CA ARG A 27 11.64 2.72 -26.96
C ARG A 27 10.66 3.57 -27.77
N LYS A 28 9.35 3.29 -27.67
CA LYS A 28 8.29 4.10 -28.31
C LYS A 28 8.33 5.53 -27.76
N ARG A 29 8.40 5.72 -26.44
CA ARG A 29 8.52 7.04 -25.80
C ARG A 29 9.82 7.77 -26.16
N ALA A 30 10.96 7.08 -26.22
CA ALA A 30 12.23 7.70 -26.61
C ALA A 30 12.18 8.21 -28.05
N ARG A 31 11.57 7.45 -28.95
CA ARG A 31 11.31 7.86 -30.34
C ARG A 31 10.34 9.04 -30.42
N ASP A 32 9.29 9.03 -29.60
CA ASP A 32 8.29 10.11 -29.59
C ASP A 32 8.81 11.39 -28.91
N ARG A 33 9.90 11.33 -28.12
CA ARG A 33 10.58 12.49 -27.49
C ARG A 33 11.74 13.08 -28.32
N CYS A 34 12.35 12.29 -29.21
CA CYS A 34 13.46 12.72 -30.07
C CYS A 34 13.11 12.46 -31.55
N PRO A 35 12.67 13.47 -32.32
CA PRO A 35 12.58 13.31 -33.75
C PRO A 35 14.00 13.20 -34.32
N ALA A 36 14.25 12.18 -35.13
CA ALA A 36 15.45 12.12 -35.96
C ALA A 36 15.47 13.35 -36.88
N ALA A 37 16.61 14.04 -36.95
CA ALA A 37 16.78 15.31 -37.65
C ALA A 37 16.73 15.24 -39.20
N ASP A 38 16.19 14.17 -39.79
CA ASP A 38 16.24 13.93 -41.24
C ASP A 38 14.86 13.55 -41.81
N THR A 39 13.93 14.50 -41.88
CA THR A 39 12.86 14.50 -42.89
C THR A 39 12.37 15.92 -43.19
N ALA A 40 12.19 16.20 -44.48
CA ALA A 40 11.84 17.48 -45.09
C ALA A 40 10.56 18.15 -44.51
N PRO A 41 10.38 19.48 -44.67
CA PRO A 41 9.30 20.24 -44.04
C PRO A 41 7.95 19.94 -44.73
N GLY A 42 7.25 18.93 -44.22
CA GLY A 42 5.82 18.72 -44.45
C GLY A 42 5.04 19.30 -43.28
N ILE A 43 4.09 20.19 -43.56
CA ILE A 43 3.20 20.81 -42.58
C ILE A 43 2.34 19.72 -41.91
N GLY A 44 2.73 19.31 -40.71
CA GLY A 44 1.95 18.48 -39.80
C GLY A 44 2.24 18.97 -38.39
N ALA A 45 1.21 19.48 -37.69
CA ALA A 45 1.33 19.95 -36.33
C ALA A 45 1.64 18.77 -35.38
N GLU A 46 2.93 18.46 -35.20
CA GLU A 46 3.41 17.59 -34.14
C GLU A 46 3.07 18.25 -32.81
N THR A 47 2.10 17.64 -32.12
CA THR A 47 1.47 18.22 -30.93
C THR A 47 2.42 18.02 -29.76
N ASP A 48 2.91 19.11 -29.18
CA ASP A 48 3.69 19.13 -27.94
C ASP A 48 2.83 18.52 -26.82
N MET A 49 2.97 17.20 -26.61
CA MET A 49 2.17 16.46 -25.64
C MET A 49 2.52 16.96 -24.23
N PRO A 50 1.55 17.18 -23.34
CA PRO A 50 1.85 17.74 -22.02
C PRO A 50 2.67 16.77 -21.19
N MET A 51 3.47 17.29 -20.26
CA MET A 51 4.23 16.46 -19.31
C MET A 51 3.33 15.68 -18.34
N VAL A 52 2.13 16.21 -18.07
CA VAL A 52 1.17 15.63 -17.12
C VAL A 52 -0.22 15.52 -17.73
N ARG A 53 -0.93 14.45 -17.39
CA ARG A 53 -2.35 14.26 -17.63
C ARG A 53 -3.12 14.70 -16.39
N ARG A 54 -3.92 15.75 -16.52
CA ARG A 54 -4.84 16.21 -15.46
C ARG A 54 -6.17 15.46 -15.59
N MET A 55 -6.70 14.98 -14.47
CA MET A 55 -7.97 14.24 -14.42
C MET A 55 -8.78 14.68 -13.20
N ARG A 56 -10.06 14.96 -13.39
CA ARG A 56 -11.01 15.20 -12.30
C ARG A 56 -11.45 13.87 -11.69
N ILE A 57 -11.55 13.83 -10.37
CA ILE A 57 -12.03 12.70 -9.58
C ILE A 57 -12.94 13.21 -8.44
N PHE A 58 -13.75 12.33 -7.86
CA PHE A 58 -14.37 12.61 -6.56
C PHE A 58 -13.30 12.51 -5.46
N ALA A 59 -13.32 13.43 -4.50
CA ALA A 59 -12.31 13.51 -3.45
C ALA A 59 -12.57 12.57 -2.26
N ILE A 60 -13.82 12.12 -2.12
CA ILE A 60 -14.30 11.18 -1.09
C ILE A 60 -15.20 10.16 -1.78
N ASP A 61 -16.36 10.64 -2.22
CA ASP A 61 -17.36 9.87 -2.92
C ASP A 61 -18.29 10.88 -3.65
N PRO A 62 -19.30 10.39 -4.38
CA PRO A 62 -20.15 11.27 -5.16
C PRO A 62 -21.18 12.07 -4.34
N THR A 63 -21.30 11.82 -3.04
CA THR A 63 -22.16 12.58 -2.13
C THR A 63 -21.49 13.87 -1.66
N ALA A 64 -20.16 13.96 -1.76
CA ALA A 64 -19.41 15.16 -1.44
C ALA A 64 -19.76 16.31 -2.40
N ARG A 65 -20.05 17.49 -1.85
CA ARG A 65 -20.48 18.64 -2.65
C ARG A 65 -19.33 19.20 -3.47
N SER A 66 -19.54 19.37 -4.78
CA SER A 66 -18.51 19.85 -5.72
C SER A 66 -18.01 21.26 -5.40
N ASP A 67 -18.86 22.15 -4.87
CA ASP A 67 -18.51 23.51 -4.44
C ASP A 67 -17.72 23.57 -3.12
N ARG A 68 -17.47 22.41 -2.48
CA ARG A 68 -16.73 22.27 -1.21
C ARG A 68 -15.56 21.30 -1.32
N GLY A 69 -14.93 21.24 -2.49
CA GLY A 69 -13.79 20.35 -2.72
C GLY A 69 -14.17 18.86 -2.87
N GLY A 70 -15.45 18.54 -3.09
CA GLY A 70 -15.89 17.17 -3.38
C GLY A 70 -15.39 16.64 -4.73
N VAL A 71 -14.94 17.51 -5.62
CA VAL A 71 -14.24 17.16 -6.86
C VAL A 71 -12.85 17.78 -6.82
N VAL A 72 -11.82 16.98 -7.08
CA VAL A 72 -10.43 17.43 -7.15
C VAL A 72 -9.81 17.04 -8.48
N THR A 73 -8.75 17.76 -8.86
CA THR A 73 -8.00 17.45 -10.09
C THR A 73 -6.64 16.85 -9.70
N VAL A 74 -6.44 15.58 -10.05
CA VAL A 74 -5.15 14.90 -9.90
C VAL A 74 -4.32 15.07 -11.15
N SER A 75 -3.00 15.00 -11.01
CA SER A 75 -2.04 15.21 -12.10
C SER A 75 -1.04 14.07 -12.11
N GLU A 76 -1.10 13.24 -13.14
CA GLU A 76 -0.22 12.09 -13.31
C GLU A 76 0.75 12.33 -14.46
N PRO A 77 1.96 11.74 -14.46
CA PRO A 77 2.83 11.75 -15.62
C PRO A 77 2.06 11.34 -16.87
N TYR A 78 2.17 12.12 -17.95
CA TYR A 78 1.37 11.87 -19.13
C TYR A 78 1.69 10.51 -19.74
N GLU A 79 0.62 9.79 -20.06
CA GLU A 79 0.67 8.65 -20.95
C GLU A 79 -0.56 8.60 -21.88
N PRO A 80 -0.37 8.14 -23.13
CA PRO A 80 -1.49 7.86 -24.00
C PRO A 80 -2.28 6.67 -23.44
N LEU A 81 -3.60 6.78 -23.45
CA LEU A 81 -4.50 5.67 -23.14
C LEU A 81 -4.95 5.01 -24.44
N GLU A 82 -4.73 3.71 -24.56
CA GLU A 82 -4.97 2.94 -25.78
C GLU A 82 -6.08 1.92 -25.55
N PHE A 83 -6.98 1.75 -26.52
CA PHE A 83 -7.95 0.68 -26.47
C PHE A 83 -7.28 -0.64 -26.89
N SER A 84 -7.64 -1.75 -26.24
CA SER A 84 -7.24 -3.08 -26.74
C SER A 84 -7.83 -3.36 -28.11
N GLY A 85 -7.26 -4.33 -28.84
CA GLY A 85 -7.71 -4.68 -30.20
C GLY A 85 -9.18 -5.13 -30.28
N ASP A 86 -9.71 -5.71 -29.20
CA ASP A 86 -11.13 -6.06 -29.02
C ASP A 86 -12.00 -4.89 -28.51
N GLY A 87 -11.38 -3.76 -28.12
CA GLY A 87 -12.03 -2.61 -27.53
C GLY A 87 -12.64 -2.88 -26.14
N GLU A 88 -12.27 -3.96 -25.47
CA GLU A 88 -12.81 -4.35 -24.16
C GLU A 88 -12.03 -3.76 -22.98
N THR A 89 -10.86 -3.16 -23.21
CA THR A 89 -10.06 -2.52 -22.16
C THR A 89 -9.51 -1.18 -22.64
N LEU A 90 -9.45 -0.22 -21.72
CA LEU A 90 -8.67 1.02 -21.88
C LEU A 90 -7.37 0.89 -21.09
N ARG A 91 -6.23 0.90 -21.78
CA ARG A 91 -4.91 0.56 -21.25
C ARG A 91 -4.04 1.80 -21.12
N GLY A 92 -3.46 1.99 -19.93
CA GLY A 92 -2.27 2.81 -19.72
C GLY A 92 -1.02 1.93 -19.64
N ARG A 93 0.06 2.45 -19.05
CA ARG A 93 1.32 1.69 -18.87
C ARG A 93 1.24 0.63 -17.80
N ARG A 94 0.48 0.88 -16.73
CA ARG A 94 0.41 -0.05 -15.57
C ARG A 94 -0.97 -0.64 -15.37
N PHE A 95 -2.00 0.11 -15.75
CA PHE A 95 -3.39 -0.24 -15.49
C PHE A 95 -4.16 -0.47 -16.77
N ALA A 96 -5.07 -1.43 -16.74
CA ALA A 96 -6.09 -1.65 -17.76
C ALA A 96 -7.47 -1.55 -17.11
N VAL A 97 -8.29 -0.61 -17.56
CA VAL A 97 -9.68 -0.50 -17.13
C VAL A 97 -10.54 -1.37 -18.03
N THR A 98 -11.22 -2.35 -17.46
CA THR A 98 -12.17 -3.20 -18.18
C THR A 98 -13.37 -2.36 -18.58
N LEU A 99 -13.67 -2.30 -19.88
CA LEU A 99 -14.79 -1.61 -20.51
C LEU A 99 -16.06 -2.48 -20.50
N PRO A 100 -17.28 -1.92 -20.47
CA PRO A 100 -18.48 -2.73 -20.51
C PRO A 100 -18.61 -3.39 -21.88
N VAL A 101 -18.74 -4.71 -21.89
CA VAL A 101 -18.98 -5.50 -23.11
C VAL A 101 -20.48 -5.66 -23.30
N TRP A 102 -20.95 -5.36 -24.50
CA TRP A 102 -22.33 -5.67 -24.88
C TRP A 102 -22.43 -7.11 -25.37
N SER A 103 -23.39 -7.85 -24.83
CA SER A 103 -23.83 -9.14 -25.36
C SER A 103 -25.37 -9.21 -25.34
N GLU A 104 -25.96 -10.17 -26.05
CA GLU A 104 -27.41 -10.41 -26.01
C GLU A 104 -27.92 -10.70 -24.59
N ASP A 105 -27.09 -11.34 -23.76
CA ASP A 105 -27.38 -11.65 -22.36
C ASP A 105 -27.23 -10.45 -21.42
N LYS A 106 -26.60 -9.35 -21.87
CA LYS A 106 -26.40 -8.12 -21.09
C LYS A 106 -26.89 -6.87 -21.86
N PRO A 107 -28.18 -6.79 -22.21
CA PRO A 107 -28.72 -5.70 -23.04
C PRO A 107 -28.59 -4.32 -22.36
N GLN A 108 -28.50 -4.28 -21.02
CA GLN A 108 -28.35 -3.07 -20.23
C GLN A 108 -27.06 -2.29 -20.52
N TRP A 109 -26.05 -2.92 -21.13
CA TRP A 109 -24.77 -2.28 -21.46
C TRP A 109 -24.71 -1.73 -22.89
N ARG A 110 -25.73 -1.95 -23.73
CA ARG A 110 -25.73 -1.50 -25.13
C ARG A 110 -25.56 0.02 -25.27
N SER A 111 -26.36 0.79 -24.54
CA SER A 111 -26.28 2.26 -24.55
C SER A 111 -25.00 2.78 -23.92
N VAL A 112 -24.49 2.09 -22.90
CA VAL A 112 -23.22 2.41 -22.23
C VAL A 112 -22.05 2.21 -23.19
N ARG A 113 -22.06 1.12 -23.97
CA ARG A 113 -21.02 0.82 -24.95
C ARG A 113 -20.92 1.90 -26.02
N THR A 114 -22.05 2.39 -26.53
CA THR A 114 -22.06 3.50 -27.51
C THR A 114 -21.37 4.77 -26.98
N ILE A 115 -21.49 5.07 -25.69
CA ILE A 115 -20.81 6.22 -25.07
C ILE A 115 -19.30 5.97 -24.98
N ILE A 116 -18.89 4.74 -24.63
CA ILE A 116 -17.49 4.33 -24.56
C ILE A 116 -16.83 4.32 -25.95
N ASP A 117 -17.51 3.86 -26.99
CA ASP A 117 -16.98 3.87 -28.36
C ASP A 117 -16.72 5.31 -28.87
N ALA A 118 -17.43 6.30 -28.32
CA ALA A 118 -17.22 7.72 -28.59
C ALA A 118 -16.15 8.39 -27.69
N MET A 119 -15.56 7.64 -26.74
CA MET A 119 -14.55 8.15 -25.82
C MET A 119 -13.25 8.47 -26.59
N LYS A 120 -12.71 9.66 -26.33
CA LYS A 120 -11.46 10.16 -26.93
C LYS A 120 -10.52 10.60 -25.81
N PRO A 121 -9.90 9.66 -25.08
CA PRO A 121 -9.12 9.98 -23.87
C PRO A 121 -7.87 10.81 -24.15
N ASN A 122 -7.33 10.74 -25.36
CA ASN A 122 -6.10 11.45 -25.78
C ASN A 122 -6.39 12.70 -26.63
N SER A 123 -7.66 13.12 -26.78
CA SER A 123 -7.96 14.31 -27.55
C SER A 123 -7.51 15.58 -26.81
N ILE A 124 -7.11 16.60 -27.58
CA ILE A 124 -6.66 17.88 -27.01
C ILE A 124 -7.72 18.52 -26.11
N VAL A 125 -9.01 18.38 -26.47
CA VAL A 125 -10.14 18.89 -25.68
C VAL A 125 -10.25 18.15 -24.35
N THR A 126 -10.26 16.81 -24.37
CA THR A 126 -10.33 15.99 -23.15
C THR A 126 -9.16 16.30 -22.21
N ILE A 127 -7.95 16.48 -22.75
CA ILE A 127 -6.76 16.78 -21.95
C ILE A 127 -6.84 18.20 -21.36
N ALA A 128 -7.25 19.19 -22.15
CA ALA A 128 -7.41 20.58 -21.70
C ALA A 128 -8.46 20.72 -20.58
N ASP A 129 -9.54 19.95 -20.66
CA ASP A 129 -10.64 19.95 -19.68
C ASP A 129 -10.37 19.13 -18.42
N ALA A 130 -9.12 18.67 -18.21
CA ALA A 130 -8.77 17.76 -17.13
C ALA A 130 -9.66 16.50 -17.11
N GLY A 131 -9.83 15.90 -18.28
CA GLY A 131 -10.61 14.69 -18.48
C GLY A 131 -12.12 14.93 -18.59
N TYR A 132 -12.89 13.84 -18.43
CA TYR A 132 -14.35 13.85 -18.45
C TYR A 132 -14.93 14.56 -17.22
N PRO A 133 -16.07 15.27 -17.36
CA PRO A 133 -16.75 15.89 -16.22
C PRO A 133 -17.20 14.85 -15.18
N PRO A 134 -17.14 15.18 -13.87
CA PRO A 134 -17.68 14.35 -12.81
C PRO A 134 -19.14 13.97 -13.04
N SER A 135 -19.45 12.68 -12.90
CA SER A 135 -20.78 12.15 -13.19
C SER A 135 -21.04 10.86 -12.42
N LEU A 136 -22.29 10.65 -12.01
CA LEU A 136 -22.74 9.43 -11.34
C LEU A 136 -23.00 8.27 -12.31
N SER A 137 -23.15 8.57 -13.61
CA SER A 137 -23.66 7.62 -14.60
C SER A 137 -22.92 7.62 -15.93
N ASP A 138 -22.01 8.57 -16.17
CA ASP A 138 -21.20 8.59 -17.39
C ASP A 138 -20.08 7.54 -17.29
N PRO A 139 -20.10 6.47 -18.12
CA PRO A 139 -19.10 5.41 -18.04
C PRO A 139 -17.68 5.89 -18.34
N ARG A 140 -17.52 6.99 -19.09
CA ARG A 140 -16.21 7.58 -19.38
C ARG A 140 -15.59 8.18 -18.12
N PHE A 141 -16.43 8.81 -17.28
CA PHE A 141 -15.98 9.34 -16.00
C PHE A 141 -15.73 8.22 -14.98
N ILE A 142 -16.57 7.18 -14.93
CA ILE A 142 -16.32 6.03 -14.04
C ILE A 142 -14.96 5.36 -14.37
N ALA A 143 -14.67 5.15 -15.66
CA ALA A 143 -13.37 4.63 -16.09
C ALA A 143 -12.21 5.57 -15.69
N GLN A 144 -12.38 6.88 -15.86
CA GLN A 144 -11.40 7.88 -15.44
C GLN A 144 -11.19 7.89 -13.93
N MET A 145 -12.26 7.81 -13.13
CA MET A 145 -12.23 7.86 -11.68
C MET A 145 -11.33 6.77 -11.12
N VAL A 146 -11.55 5.52 -11.55
CA VAL A 146 -10.79 4.36 -11.10
C VAL A 146 -9.35 4.43 -11.58
N TYR A 147 -9.12 4.72 -12.86
CA TYR A 147 -7.77 4.83 -13.42
C TYR A 147 -6.93 5.93 -12.77
N ALA A 148 -7.50 7.12 -12.61
CA ALA A 148 -6.81 8.28 -12.06
C ALA A 148 -6.46 8.07 -10.58
N THR A 149 -7.40 7.55 -9.78
CA THR A 149 -7.18 7.29 -8.35
C THR A 149 -6.14 6.19 -8.15
N ALA A 150 -6.22 5.08 -8.90
CA ALA A 150 -5.22 4.01 -8.83
C ALA A 150 -3.82 4.48 -9.27
N SER A 151 -3.73 5.30 -10.32
CA SER A 151 -2.46 5.86 -10.80
C SER A 151 -1.82 6.80 -9.78
N GLN A 152 -2.60 7.66 -9.14
CA GLN A 152 -2.12 8.57 -8.10
C GLN A 152 -1.63 7.80 -6.87
N LEU A 153 -2.37 6.77 -6.44
CA LEU A 153 -1.96 5.95 -5.31
C LEU A 153 -0.67 5.18 -5.61
N TYR A 154 -0.55 4.61 -6.82
CA TYR A 154 0.68 3.99 -7.27
C TYR A 154 1.86 4.98 -7.23
N GLY A 155 1.66 6.20 -7.74
CA GLY A 155 2.67 7.26 -7.68
C GLY A 155 3.12 7.60 -6.26
N THR A 156 2.19 7.55 -5.30
CA THR A 156 2.43 7.76 -3.87
C THR A 156 3.33 6.66 -3.29
N PHE A 157 3.00 5.39 -3.53
CA PHE A 157 3.81 4.26 -3.09
C PHE A 157 5.19 4.26 -3.75
N ARG A 158 5.26 4.47 -5.07
CA ARG A 158 6.50 4.56 -5.82
C ARG A 158 7.43 5.61 -5.24
N LYS A 159 6.90 6.79 -4.91
CA LYS A 159 7.67 7.88 -4.31
C LYS A 159 8.15 7.52 -2.90
N ALA A 160 7.29 6.95 -2.06
CA ALA A 160 7.65 6.60 -0.69
C ALA A 160 8.68 5.46 -0.61
N LEU A 161 8.57 4.44 -1.46
CA LEU A 161 9.54 3.33 -1.52
C LEU A 161 10.80 3.69 -2.30
N GLY A 162 10.73 4.66 -3.21
CA GLY A 162 11.85 5.06 -4.07
C GLY A 162 12.10 4.11 -5.23
N ARG A 163 11.11 3.31 -5.64
CA ARG A 163 11.27 2.31 -6.70
C ARG A 163 9.96 2.01 -7.42
N GLU A 164 10.07 1.50 -8.63
CA GLU A 164 8.96 0.89 -9.37
C GLU A 164 8.43 -0.34 -8.62
N ILE A 165 7.11 -0.49 -8.66
CA ILE A 165 6.39 -1.61 -8.01
C ILE A 165 5.79 -2.46 -9.11
N VAL A 166 6.14 -3.74 -9.12
CA VAL A 166 5.61 -4.72 -10.07
C VAL A 166 4.28 -5.26 -9.54
N LEU A 167 3.19 -4.79 -10.14
CA LEU A 167 1.85 -5.29 -9.87
C LEU A 167 1.54 -6.53 -10.71
N GLY A 168 0.56 -7.31 -10.25
CA GLY A 168 -0.04 -8.39 -11.04
C GLY A 168 0.83 -9.64 -11.19
N LEU A 169 1.69 -9.91 -10.21
CA LEU A 169 2.32 -11.23 -10.08
C LEU A 169 1.27 -12.23 -9.62
N MET A 170 1.10 -13.30 -10.38
CA MET A 170 0.13 -14.36 -10.11
C MET A 170 0.87 -15.67 -9.93
N HIS A 171 0.52 -16.40 -8.88
CA HIS A 171 1.03 -17.73 -8.59
C HIS A 171 -0.06 -18.76 -8.82
N ASP A 172 0.19 -19.74 -9.67
CA ASP A 172 -0.71 -20.88 -9.87
C ASP A 172 -0.35 -22.00 -8.87
N PRO A 173 -1.20 -22.28 -7.86
CA PRO A 173 -0.90 -23.32 -6.87
C PRO A 173 -0.87 -24.73 -7.44
N ALA A 174 -1.46 -24.98 -8.61
CA ALA A 174 -1.51 -26.30 -9.24
C ALA A 174 -0.20 -26.65 -9.94
N THR A 175 0.42 -25.67 -10.60
CA THR A 175 1.69 -25.83 -11.34
C THR A 175 2.90 -25.35 -10.55
N GLY A 176 2.70 -24.46 -9.58
CA GLY A 176 3.78 -23.77 -8.85
C GLY A 176 4.44 -22.64 -9.66
N GLU A 177 3.86 -22.27 -10.80
CA GLU A 177 4.44 -21.28 -11.70
C GLU A 177 4.06 -19.84 -11.32
N TRP A 178 5.02 -18.94 -11.48
CA TRP A 178 4.83 -17.50 -11.37
C TRP A 178 4.71 -16.87 -12.75
N SER A 179 3.64 -16.09 -12.93
CA SER A 179 3.38 -15.27 -14.10
C SER A 179 3.18 -13.81 -13.71
N ARG A 180 3.30 -12.90 -14.67
CA ARG A 180 3.05 -11.47 -14.51
C ARG A 180 2.01 -11.04 -15.53
N ALA A 181 0.94 -10.38 -15.08
CA ALA A 181 -0.02 -9.75 -15.98
C ALA A 181 0.64 -8.61 -16.77
N ASP A 182 0.28 -8.44 -18.05
CA ASP A 182 0.73 -7.31 -18.90
C ASP A 182 0.39 -5.98 -18.22
N ARG A 183 -0.85 -5.85 -17.72
CA ARG A 183 -1.33 -4.70 -16.95
C ARG A 183 -2.15 -5.19 -15.75
N PHE A 184 -2.16 -4.39 -14.68
CA PHE A 184 -3.05 -4.63 -13.55
C PHE A 184 -4.47 -4.19 -13.89
N HIS A 185 -5.45 -5.06 -13.69
CA HIS A 185 -6.82 -4.83 -14.15
C HIS A 185 -7.67 -4.08 -13.11
N LEU A 186 -8.48 -3.15 -13.58
CA LEU A 186 -9.45 -2.41 -12.78
C LEU A 186 -10.83 -2.64 -13.42
N ALA A 187 -11.76 -3.27 -12.71
CA ALA A 187 -13.04 -3.72 -13.26
C ALA A 187 -14.23 -2.99 -12.59
N PRO A 188 -14.68 -1.83 -13.12
CA PRO A 188 -15.53 -0.90 -12.37
C PRO A 188 -17.01 -1.30 -12.20
N TRP A 189 -17.46 -2.37 -12.88
CA TRP A 189 -18.88 -2.76 -13.00
C TRP A 189 -19.05 -4.25 -13.23
N GLU A 190 -18.20 -5.08 -12.62
CA GLU A 190 -18.15 -6.49 -12.96
C GLU A 190 -19.34 -7.27 -12.40
N VAL A 191 -19.71 -7.00 -11.16
CA VAL A 191 -20.74 -7.73 -10.40
C VAL A 191 -21.83 -6.80 -9.88
N GLU A 192 -23.07 -7.29 -9.83
CA GLU A 192 -24.19 -6.53 -9.25
C GLU A 192 -24.25 -6.75 -7.72
N GLU A 193 -23.21 -6.27 -7.02
CA GLU A 193 -23.06 -6.39 -5.57
C GLU A 193 -22.64 -5.04 -4.96
N ALA A 194 -22.98 -4.82 -3.69
CA ALA A 194 -22.61 -3.62 -2.94
C ALA A 194 -21.19 -3.72 -2.33
N GLN A 195 -20.24 -4.32 -3.05
CA GLN A 195 -18.90 -4.62 -2.54
C GLN A 195 -17.82 -4.34 -3.58
N ALA A 196 -16.58 -4.21 -3.12
CA ALA A 196 -15.39 -4.26 -3.95
C ALA A 196 -14.36 -5.18 -3.30
N TRP A 197 -13.44 -5.75 -4.09
CA TRP A 197 -12.35 -6.56 -3.56
C TRP A 197 -11.14 -6.60 -4.50
N PHE A 198 -9.96 -6.76 -3.93
CA PHE A 198 -8.76 -7.21 -4.65
C PHE A 198 -8.78 -8.73 -4.90
N ASP A 199 -8.59 -9.13 -6.16
CA ASP A 199 -8.44 -10.51 -6.61
C ASP A 199 -7.00 -10.79 -7.10
N PRO A 200 -6.14 -11.41 -6.28
CA PRO A 200 -4.74 -11.67 -6.64
C PRO A 200 -4.62 -12.71 -7.77
N ALA A 201 -5.55 -13.67 -7.87
CA ALA A 201 -5.49 -14.72 -8.90
C ALA A 201 -5.73 -14.17 -10.31
N ARG A 202 -6.37 -13.00 -10.41
CA ARG A 202 -6.65 -12.30 -11.67
C ARG A 202 -5.86 -11.02 -11.86
N ALA A 203 -4.99 -10.66 -10.92
CA ALA A 203 -4.31 -9.37 -10.89
C ALA A 203 -5.29 -8.19 -11.10
N CYS A 204 -6.39 -8.19 -10.34
CA CYS A 204 -7.51 -7.29 -10.61
C CYS A 204 -8.13 -6.73 -9.32
N VAL A 205 -8.54 -5.46 -9.34
CA VAL A 205 -9.53 -4.95 -8.38
C VAL A 205 -10.91 -4.97 -9.03
N VAL A 206 -11.84 -5.68 -8.38
CA VAL A 206 -13.22 -5.84 -8.82
C VAL A 206 -14.11 -4.87 -8.05
N PHE A 207 -14.89 -4.08 -8.78
CA PHE A 207 -15.86 -3.16 -8.21
C PHE A 207 -17.27 -3.60 -8.58
N GLY A 208 -18.11 -3.72 -7.55
CA GLY A 208 -19.52 -3.98 -7.71
C GLY A 208 -20.34 -2.71 -7.99
N TYR A 209 -21.54 -2.93 -8.50
CA TYR A 209 -22.57 -1.90 -8.64
C TYR A 209 -23.90 -2.42 -8.11
N TYR A 210 -24.76 -1.54 -7.62
CA TYR A 210 -26.05 -1.94 -7.05
C TYR A 210 -27.11 -0.87 -7.25
N LYS A 211 -28.37 -1.22 -6.98
CA LYS A 211 -29.47 -0.25 -6.99
C LYS A 211 -29.56 0.45 -5.65
N ALA A 212 -29.54 1.78 -5.68
CA ALA A 212 -29.75 2.63 -4.52
C ALA A 212 -31.08 2.27 -3.83
N ARG A 213 -31.03 2.13 -2.52
CA ARG A 213 -32.20 1.95 -1.67
C ARG A 213 -32.75 3.32 -1.26
N SER A 214 -33.86 3.35 -0.51
CA SER A 214 -34.46 4.58 0.00
C SER A 214 -33.56 5.39 0.93
N ASP A 215 -32.62 4.72 1.59
CA ASP A 215 -31.67 5.29 2.56
C ASP A 215 -30.28 5.58 1.97
N THR A 216 -30.07 5.29 0.67
CA THR A 216 -28.79 5.56 0.02
C THR A 216 -28.60 7.07 -0.19
N VAL A 217 -27.73 7.68 0.62
CA VAL A 217 -27.42 9.11 0.57
C VAL A 217 -26.88 9.50 -0.80
N GLY A 218 -27.36 10.61 -1.35
CA GLY A 218 -26.88 11.17 -2.63
C GLY A 218 -27.44 10.50 -3.90
N TYR A 219 -28.28 9.46 -3.76
CA TYR A 219 -28.82 8.72 -4.89
C TYR A 219 -30.35 8.58 -4.84
N PRO A 220 -31.06 8.82 -5.95
CA PRO A 220 -32.49 8.48 -6.04
C PRO A 220 -32.70 6.96 -5.88
N PRO A 221 -33.75 6.51 -5.18
CA PRO A 221 -34.04 5.08 -5.06
C PRO A 221 -34.19 4.41 -6.43
N GLY A 222 -33.56 3.26 -6.60
CA GLY A 222 -33.52 2.50 -7.86
C GLY A 222 -32.47 2.96 -8.87
N SER A 223 -31.79 4.09 -8.65
CA SER A 223 -30.64 4.50 -9.46
C SER A 223 -29.43 3.57 -9.23
N ARG A 224 -28.49 3.52 -10.18
CA ARG A 224 -27.28 2.69 -10.03
C ARG A 224 -26.22 3.43 -9.23
N VAL A 225 -25.66 2.74 -8.24
CA VAL A 225 -24.49 3.14 -7.48
C VAL A 225 -23.33 2.29 -7.92
N PHE A 226 -22.17 2.91 -8.13
CA PHE A 226 -20.93 2.21 -8.47
C PHE A 226 -19.95 2.40 -7.33
N THR A 227 -19.46 1.30 -6.75
CA THR A 227 -18.40 1.37 -5.73
C THR A 227 -17.12 1.99 -6.30
N ALA A 228 -16.90 1.80 -7.61
CA ALA A 228 -15.88 2.46 -8.44
C ALA A 228 -15.97 4.00 -8.52
N LEU A 229 -16.98 4.64 -7.92
CA LEU A 229 -17.05 6.09 -7.79
C LEU A 229 -16.65 6.61 -6.39
N SER A 230 -16.43 5.71 -5.44
CA SER A 230 -15.89 6.05 -4.13
C SER A 230 -14.37 6.05 -4.19
N HIS A 231 -13.77 7.21 -3.92
CA HIS A 231 -12.32 7.35 -3.85
C HIS A 231 -11.72 6.38 -2.83
N ASP A 232 -12.34 6.30 -1.65
CA ASP A 232 -11.82 5.50 -0.55
C ASP A 232 -11.92 4.01 -0.80
N VAL A 233 -13.00 3.54 -1.45
CA VAL A 233 -13.09 2.14 -1.88
C VAL A 233 -11.96 1.82 -2.86
N ILE A 234 -11.72 2.69 -3.86
CA ILE A 234 -10.64 2.47 -4.82
C ILE A 234 -9.28 2.46 -4.11
N VAL A 235 -9.01 3.41 -3.22
CA VAL A 235 -7.74 3.49 -2.51
C VAL A 235 -7.53 2.28 -1.60
N HIS A 236 -8.56 1.87 -0.87
CA HIS A 236 -8.48 0.74 0.05
C HIS A 236 -8.15 -0.57 -0.70
N GLU A 237 -8.94 -0.92 -1.72
CA GLU A 237 -8.73 -2.16 -2.48
C GLU A 237 -7.43 -2.15 -3.28
N MET A 238 -7.07 -1.00 -3.86
CA MET A 238 -5.78 -0.84 -4.54
C MET A 238 -4.60 -0.92 -3.55
N THR A 239 -4.80 -0.54 -2.29
CA THR A 239 -3.78 -0.70 -1.24
C THR A 239 -3.52 -2.17 -0.93
N HIS A 240 -4.53 -3.04 -0.92
CA HIS A 240 -4.29 -4.49 -0.82
C HIS A 240 -3.43 -5.00 -1.96
N ALA A 241 -3.71 -4.60 -3.20
CA ALA A 241 -2.92 -4.99 -4.36
C ALA A 241 -1.47 -4.49 -4.28
N LEU A 242 -1.26 -3.26 -3.80
CA LEU A 242 0.09 -2.71 -3.60
C LEU A 242 0.83 -3.40 -2.45
N LEU A 243 0.13 -3.74 -1.37
CA LEU A 243 0.70 -4.45 -0.25
C LEU A 243 1.12 -5.88 -0.65
N ASP A 244 0.29 -6.59 -1.41
CA ASP A 244 0.62 -7.91 -1.97
C ASP A 244 1.83 -7.88 -2.93
N ALA A 245 1.95 -6.81 -3.72
CA ALA A 245 3.10 -6.61 -4.59
C ALA A 245 4.40 -6.37 -3.80
N VAL A 246 4.33 -5.60 -2.69
CA VAL A 246 5.51 -5.23 -1.88
C VAL A 246 5.88 -6.30 -0.85
N LYS A 247 4.89 -6.92 -0.20
CA LYS A 247 4.99 -7.92 0.88
C LYS A 247 4.00 -9.07 0.64
N PRO A 248 4.27 -9.97 -0.32
CA PRO A 248 3.32 -11.01 -0.72
C PRO A 248 2.95 -11.98 0.39
N GLU A 249 3.86 -12.25 1.32
CA GLU A 249 3.55 -13.20 2.39
C GLU A 249 2.63 -12.60 3.47
N PHE A 250 2.31 -11.31 3.41
CA PHE A 250 1.34 -10.70 4.33
C PHE A 250 -0.10 -11.16 4.06
N MET A 251 -0.37 -11.81 2.93
CA MET A 251 -1.64 -12.51 2.71
C MET A 251 -1.74 -13.85 3.46
N THR A 252 -0.63 -14.34 4.03
CA THR A 252 -0.60 -15.60 4.76
C THR A 252 -1.08 -15.40 6.20
N ALA A 253 -2.36 -15.68 6.43
CA ALA A 253 -3.04 -15.50 7.72
C ALA A 253 -2.48 -16.42 8.82
N THR A 254 -1.35 -16.04 9.39
CA THR A 254 -0.66 -16.78 10.46
C THR A 254 -0.86 -16.18 11.84
N HIS A 255 -1.27 -14.93 11.93
CA HIS A 255 -1.58 -14.28 13.19
C HIS A 255 -2.81 -13.39 12.99
N ARG A 256 -3.60 -13.16 14.05
CA ARG A 256 -4.80 -12.30 14.01
C ARG A 256 -4.51 -10.92 13.43
N ASP A 257 -3.34 -10.38 13.74
CA ASP A 257 -2.90 -9.06 13.26
C ASP A 257 -2.62 -9.02 11.76
N VAL A 258 -2.35 -10.14 11.09
CA VAL A 258 -1.90 -10.12 9.69
C VAL A 258 -3.01 -9.59 8.78
N LEU A 259 -4.21 -10.19 8.86
CA LEU A 259 -5.36 -9.72 8.10
C LEU A 259 -5.88 -8.38 8.62
N ALA A 260 -5.86 -8.17 9.94
CA ALA A 260 -6.26 -6.90 10.54
C ALA A 260 -5.32 -5.73 10.13
N PHE A 261 -4.05 -6.01 9.88
CA PHE A 261 -3.08 -5.06 9.38
C PHE A 261 -3.41 -4.66 7.94
N HIS A 262 -3.79 -5.61 7.08
CA HIS A 262 -4.23 -5.30 5.71
C HIS A 262 -5.36 -4.27 5.71
N GLU A 263 -6.40 -4.53 6.51
CA GLU A 263 -7.55 -3.65 6.70
C GLU A 263 -7.15 -2.26 7.22
N ALA A 264 -6.39 -2.23 8.32
CA ALA A 264 -5.97 -0.99 8.96
C ALA A 264 -5.06 -0.14 8.05
N PHE A 265 -4.15 -0.79 7.33
CA PHE A 265 -3.21 -0.12 6.44
C PHE A 265 -3.94 0.50 5.25
N ALA A 266 -4.90 -0.21 4.66
CA ALA A 266 -5.75 0.29 3.58
C ALA A 266 -6.60 1.50 4.03
N ASP A 267 -7.22 1.42 5.20
CA ASP A 267 -7.98 2.54 5.80
C ASP A 267 -7.07 3.76 6.04
N LEU A 268 -5.92 3.58 6.68
CA LEU A 268 -4.96 4.66 6.96
C LEU A 268 -4.47 5.35 5.69
N VAL A 269 -4.17 4.58 4.64
CA VAL A 269 -3.77 5.12 3.35
C VAL A 269 -4.90 5.94 2.72
N ALA A 270 -6.15 5.46 2.75
CA ALA A 270 -7.31 6.20 2.25
C ALA A 270 -7.52 7.53 3.02
N ILE A 271 -7.46 7.49 4.35
CA ILE A 271 -7.60 8.65 5.22
C ILE A 271 -6.53 9.69 4.90
N PHE A 272 -5.25 9.30 4.85
CA PHE A 272 -4.16 10.25 4.59
C PHE A 272 -4.18 10.79 3.16
N GLN A 273 -4.69 10.02 2.19
CA GLN A 273 -4.92 10.50 0.84
C GLN A 273 -5.94 11.65 0.84
N ARG A 274 -7.04 11.56 1.62
CA ARG A 274 -8.02 12.67 1.73
C ARG A 274 -7.38 13.95 2.27
N TYR A 275 -6.47 13.85 3.24
CA TYR A 275 -5.74 15.01 3.77
C TYR A 275 -4.85 15.69 2.72
N SER A 276 -4.47 14.97 1.65
CA SER A 276 -3.71 15.56 0.55
C SER A 276 -4.56 16.55 -0.29
N TYR A 277 -5.89 16.48 -0.20
CA TYR A 277 -6.82 17.35 -0.91
C TYR A 277 -7.09 18.65 -0.14
N GLY A 278 -6.17 19.62 -0.28
CA GLY A 278 -6.21 20.87 0.49
C GLY A 278 -7.53 21.66 0.43
N GLU A 279 -8.19 21.71 -0.74
CA GLU A 279 -9.49 22.38 -0.89
C GLU A 279 -10.61 21.67 -0.11
N LEU A 280 -10.64 20.33 -0.16
CA LEU A 280 -11.57 19.52 0.61
C LEU A 280 -11.33 19.75 2.12
N VAL A 281 -10.09 19.64 2.57
CA VAL A 281 -9.73 19.82 3.99
C VAL A 281 -10.08 21.24 4.46
N ALA A 282 -9.76 22.27 3.68
CA ALA A 282 -10.08 23.66 4.01
C ALA A 282 -11.60 23.91 4.08
N ALA A 283 -12.38 23.30 3.17
CA ALA A 283 -13.83 23.39 3.19
C ALA A 283 -14.40 22.73 4.45
N GLN A 284 -13.90 21.55 4.83
CA GLN A 284 -14.34 20.85 6.04
C GLN A 284 -13.96 21.59 7.33
N ILE A 285 -12.76 22.16 7.42
CA ILE A 285 -12.37 23.05 8.52
C ILE A 285 -13.31 24.25 8.62
N THR A 286 -13.69 24.81 7.46
CA THR A 286 -14.61 25.95 7.38
C THR A 286 -16.03 25.56 7.78
N GLU A 287 -16.47 24.33 7.52
CA GLU A 287 -17.81 23.84 7.88
C GLU A 287 -17.93 23.49 9.37
N ALA A 288 -16.86 23.00 9.98
CA ALA A 288 -16.79 22.63 11.40
C ALA A 288 -17.00 23.79 12.41
N ARG A 289 -17.31 25.01 11.93
CA ARG A 289 -17.55 26.32 12.61
C ARG A 289 -18.39 26.34 13.91
N GLY A 290 -18.92 25.22 14.39
CA GLY A 290 -19.69 25.11 15.63
C GLY A 290 -19.36 23.92 16.52
N ASP A 291 -18.49 23.00 16.11
CA ASP A 291 -18.18 21.76 16.86
C ASP A 291 -16.70 21.65 17.28
N ILE A 292 -15.86 22.56 16.77
CA ILE A 292 -14.46 22.71 17.19
C ILE A 292 -14.35 23.05 18.68
N GLU A 293 -15.31 23.78 19.27
CA GLU A 293 -15.32 24.08 20.72
C GLU A 293 -15.38 22.79 21.59
N ARG A 294 -15.90 21.66 21.07
CA ARG A 294 -15.98 20.37 21.81
C ARG A 294 -14.86 19.40 21.47
N LEU A 295 -14.41 19.33 20.22
CA LEU A 295 -13.50 18.27 19.74
C LEU A 295 -12.26 18.77 18.97
N GLY A 296 -12.09 20.09 18.81
CA GLY A 296 -11.00 20.67 18.03
C GLY A 296 -11.14 20.46 16.51
N VAL A 297 -10.27 21.09 15.71
CA VAL A 297 -10.28 20.98 14.24
C VAL A 297 -10.10 19.53 13.78
N LEU A 298 -9.14 18.83 14.39
CA LEU A 298 -8.81 17.45 14.04
C LEU A 298 -9.91 16.47 14.46
N GLY A 299 -10.56 16.69 15.60
CA GLY A 299 -11.68 15.85 16.05
C GLY A 299 -12.89 15.94 15.13
N SER A 300 -13.22 17.14 14.66
CA SER A 300 -14.31 17.33 13.70
C SER A 300 -13.99 16.69 12.35
N LEU A 301 -12.77 16.88 11.82
CA LEU A 301 -12.37 16.28 10.54
C LEU A 301 -12.43 14.75 10.59
N ALA A 302 -11.94 14.17 11.69
CA ALA A 302 -11.96 12.73 11.88
C ALA A 302 -13.37 12.14 11.79
N ARG A 303 -14.33 12.79 12.45
CA ARG A 303 -15.74 12.36 12.42
C ARG A 303 -16.34 12.50 11.04
N THR A 304 -16.11 13.64 10.38
CA THR A 304 -16.60 13.84 9.02
C THR A 304 -16.04 12.77 8.09
N PHE A 305 -14.77 12.38 8.25
CA PHE A 305 -14.18 11.34 7.42
C PHE A 305 -14.83 9.98 7.65
N SER A 306 -15.13 9.62 8.92
CA SER A 306 -15.90 8.42 9.24
C SER A 306 -17.36 8.47 8.75
N GLU A 307 -18.02 9.64 8.80
CA GLU A 307 -19.45 9.81 8.44
C GLU A 307 -19.69 9.88 6.92
N THR A 308 -18.75 10.45 6.15
CA THR A 308 -18.90 10.63 4.69
C THR A 308 -18.26 9.51 3.88
N ALA A 309 -17.82 8.44 4.53
CA ALA A 309 -17.42 7.22 3.87
C ALA A 309 -18.73 6.51 3.45
N GLY A 310 -19.08 6.57 2.15
CA GLY A 310 -20.41 6.27 1.59
C GLY A 310 -21.18 5.08 2.18
N GLY A 311 -22.51 5.09 1.97
CA GLY A 311 -23.61 4.37 2.67
C GLY A 311 -23.52 2.91 3.16
N GLY A 312 -22.36 2.30 3.27
CA GLY A 312 -22.04 1.18 4.14
C GLY A 312 -20.70 1.47 4.85
N ALA A 313 -20.72 2.22 5.95
CA ALA A 313 -19.63 2.39 6.93
C ALA A 313 -18.18 2.05 6.45
N THR A 314 -17.71 2.68 5.36
CA THR A 314 -16.47 2.23 4.69
C THR A 314 -15.20 2.64 5.43
N LEU A 315 -15.25 3.69 6.26
CA LEU A 315 -14.20 4.05 7.22
C LEU A 315 -14.73 3.92 8.64
N ARG A 316 -13.95 3.22 9.46
CA ARG A 316 -14.24 3.00 10.88
C ARG A 316 -14.02 4.29 11.69
N PRO A 317 -14.45 4.34 12.97
CA PRO A 317 -14.18 5.49 13.82
C PRO A 317 -12.68 5.75 13.98
N LEU A 318 -12.23 6.89 13.46
CA LEU A 318 -10.81 7.30 13.50
C LEU A 318 -10.34 7.71 14.90
N ILE A 319 -11.29 8.10 15.76
CA ILE A 319 -11.04 8.49 17.14
C ILE A 319 -11.77 7.50 18.04
N GLY A 320 -11.07 7.06 19.08
CA GLY A 320 -11.61 6.22 20.12
C GLY A 320 -10.51 5.76 21.07
N ASP A 321 -10.92 4.88 21.99
CA ASP A 321 -10.07 4.26 22.99
C ASP A 321 -10.15 2.73 22.89
N LEU A 322 -10.22 2.19 21.67
CA LEU A 322 -10.21 0.74 21.47
C LEU A 322 -8.88 0.17 21.98
N LEU A 323 -8.94 -0.88 22.79
CA LEU A 323 -7.76 -1.50 23.38
C LEU A 323 -7.49 -2.84 22.69
N TYR A 324 -6.24 -3.06 22.27
CA TYR A 324 -5.81 -4.23 21.51
C TYR A 324 -6.11 -5.57 22.20
N ASP A 325 -6.03 -5.59 23.53
CA ASP A 325 -6.25 -6.76 24.38
C ASP A 325 -7.67 -6.81 24.98
N SER A 326 -8.60 -5.98 24.50
CA SER A 326 -9.99 -6.03 24.92
C SER A 326 -10.69 -7.28 24.35
N PRO A 327 -11.37 -8.10 25.19
CA PRO A 327 -12.16 -9.24 24.72
C PRO A 327 -13.28 -8.87 23.73
N GLU A 328 -13.72 -7.61 23.74
CA GLU A 328 -14.84 -7.12 22.91
C GLU A 328 -14.47 -6.93 21.44
N ILE A 329 -13.19 -6.81 21.11
CA ILE A 329 -12.70 -6.58 19.74
C ILE A 329 -12.73 -7.86 18.90
N GLY A 330 -12.49 -9.02 19.54
CA GLY A 330 -12.39 -10.31 18.86
C GLY A 330 -11.22 -10.39 17.86
N ASP A 331 -11.35 -11.31 16.91
CA ASP A 331 -10.35 -11.61 15.86
C ASP A 331 -10.84 -11.25 14.46
N GLU A 332 -11.97 -10.55 14.36
CA GLU A 332 -12.50 -10.10 13.09
C GLU A 332 -11.56 -9.02 12.52
N PRO A 333 -10.97 -9.20 11.31
CA PRO A 333 -9.94 -8.31 10.79
C PRO A 333 -10.32 -6.83 10.77
N HIS A 334 -11.59 -6.52 10.47
CA HIS A 334 -12.03 -5.13 10.41
C HIS A 334 -12.11 -4.51 11.82
N GLN A 335 -12.66 -5.22 12.80
CA GLN A 335 -12.74 -4.73 14.18
C GLN A 335 -11.35 -4.58 14.80
N LEU A 336 -10.49 -5.58 14.66
CA LEU A 336 -9.12 -5.56 15.18
C LEU A 336 -8.27 -4.50 14.49
N GLY A 337 -8.39 -4.37 13.17
CA GLY A 337 -7.66 -3.36 12.39
C GLY A 337 -7.98 -1.94 12.84
N ASN A 338 -9.20 -1.68 13.33
CA ASN A 338 -9.57 -0.35 13.82
C ASN A 338 -8.76 0.10 15.05
N VAL A 339 -8.23 -0.84 15.84
CA VAL A 339 -7.31 -0.51 16.94
C VAL A 339 -6.05 0.15 16.39
N LEU A 340 -5.46 -0.41 15.33
CA LEU A 340 -4.29 0.17 14.68
C LEU A 340 -4.60 1.51 14.01
N VAL A 341 -5.77 1.62 13.34
CA VAL A 341 -6.23 2.90 12.76
C VAL A 341 -6.27 4.00 13.83
N GLN A 342 -6.90 3.73 14.98
CA GLN A 342 -6.98 4.71 16.06
C GLN A 342 -5.62 5.04 16.68
N ALA A 343 -4.73 4.05 16.84
CA ALA A 343 -3.38 4.28 17.34
C ALA A 343 -2.57 5.19 16.42
N VAL A 344 -2.53 4.91 15.11
CA VAL A 344 -1.80 5.73 14.15
C VAL A 344 -2.44 7.11 14.01
N TYR A 345 -3.78 7.18 13.99
CA TYR A 345 -4.48 8.46 13.89
C TYR A 345 -4.29 9.33 15.14
N ARG A 346 -4.21 8.75 16.34
CA ARG A 346 -3.86 9.45 17.59
C ARG A 346 -2.45 10.06 17.53
N ALA A 347 -1.47 9.31 17.03
CA ALA A 347 -0.12 9.83 16.81
C ALA A 347 -0.13 10.99 15.80
N PHE A 348 -0.87 10.84 14.69
CA PHE A 348 -1.08 11.90 13.71
C PHE A 348 -1.71 13.14 14.36
N GLN A 349 -2.75 12.98 15.18
CA GLN A 349 -3.42 14.10 15.83
C GLN A 349 -2.48 14.89 16.75
N LYS A 350 -1.62 14.19 17.51
CA LYS A 350 -0.63 14.83 18.38
C LYS A 350 0.34 15.71 17.58
N VAL A 351 0.95 15.15 16.53
CA VAL A 351 1.91 15.86 15.68
C VAL A 351 1.23 16.98 14.89
N ALA A 352 0.09 16.70 14.27
CA ALA A 352 -0.68 17.67 13.49
C ALA A 352 -1.15 18.84 14.36
N GLY A 353 -1.60 18.56 15.59
CA GLY A 353 -2.00 19.56 16.58
C GLY A 353 -0.87 20.52 16.91
N ALA A 354 0.31 20.00 17.25
CA ALA A 354 1.50 20.82 17.53
C ALA A 354 1.88 21.72 16.34
N ARG A 355 1.79 21.22 15.10
CA ARG A 355 2.13 21.98 13.89
C ARG A 355 1.17 23.13 13.57
N ILE A 356 -0.08 23.06 14.02
CA ILE A 356 -1.09 24.11 13.81
C ILE A 356 -1.27 25.02 15.03
N GLU A 357 -0.79 24.62 16.21
CA GLU A 357 -0.91 25.37 17.45
C GLU A 357 -0.41 26.80 17.32
N GLY A 358 0.78 27.00 16.73
CA GLY A 358 1.32 28.33 16.49
C GLY A 358 0.45 29.21 15.58
N LEU A 359 -0.21 28.63 14.57
CA LEU A 359 -1.16 29.38 13.73
C LEU A 359 -2.39 29.79 14.52
N ILE A 360 -2.93 28.88 15.33
CA ILE A 360 -4.11 29.15 16.16
C ILE A 360 -3.75 30.23 17.18
N ALA A 361 -2.60 30.14 17.83
CA ALA A 361 -2.13 31.16 18.77
C ALA A 361 -2.03 32.55 18.10
N ILE A 362 -1.45 32.65 16.90
CA ILE A 362 -1.39 33.92 16.15
C ILE A 362 -2.81 34.42 15.83
N ALA A 363 -3.68 33.56 15.31
CA ALA A 363 -5.05 33.93 14.92
C ALA A 363 -5.94 34.34 16.09
N THR A 364 -5.60 33.91 17.31
CA THR A 364 -6.41 34.09 18.52
C THR A 364 -5.74 35.00 19.55
N ASN A 365 -4.68 35.72 19.14
CA ASN A 365 -3.87 36.58 19.99
C ASN A 365 -3.40 35.88 21.29
N GLY A 366 -2.98 34.62 21.16
CA GLY A 366 -2.44 33.78 22.23
C GLY A 366 -3.46 33.05 23.08
N SER A 367 -4.77 33.22 22.86
CA SER A 367 -5.78 32.52 23.67
C SER A 367 -5.95 31.04 23.32
N GLY A 368 -5.56 30.62 22.12
CA GLY A 368 -5.72 29.24 21.64
C GLY A 368 -7.17 28.88 21.27
N ILE A 369 -8.12 29.78 21.54
CA ILE A 369 -9.55 29.57 21.33
C ILE A 369 -9.98 30.35 20.10
N LEU A 370 -10.43 29.65 19.06
CA LEU A 370 -10.91 30.29 17.85
C LEU A 370 -12.15 31.15 18.15
N PRO A 371 -12.21 32.40 17.65
CA PRO A 371 -13.34 33.27 17.89
C PRO A 371 -14.61 32.69 17.28
N ARG A 372 -15.74 32.92 17.94
CA ARG A 372 -17.05 32.50 17.43
C ARG A 372 -17.32 33.15 16.07
N GLY A 373 -17.87 32.35 15.16
CA GLY A 373 -18.26 32.79 13.82
C GLY A 373 -17.39 32.22 12.72
N ALA A 374 -17.29 32.96 11.62
CA ALA A 374 -16.63 32.49 10.41
C ALA A 374 -15.11 32.42 10.57
N LEU A 375 -14.51 31.22 10.44
CA LEU A 375 -13.06 31.12 10.26
C LEU A 375 -12.66 31.79 8.94
N SER A 376 -11.58 32.58 8.97
CA SER A 376 -11.02 33.19 7.76
C SER A 376 -10.66 32.10 6.74
N PRO A 377 -11.06 32.22 5.46
CA PRO A 377 -10.68 31.26 4.43
C PRO A 377 -9.17 31.08 4.30
N ALA A 378 -8.38 32.15 4.48
CA ALA A 378 -6.93 32.08 4.44
C ALA A 378 -6.35 31.25 5.60
N LEU A 379 -6.92 31.37 6.80
CA LEU A 379 -6.51 30.56 7.94
C LEU A 379 -6.90 29.09 7.75
N ALA A 380 -8.10 28.81 7.22
CA ALA A 380 -8.52 27.45 6.91
C ALA A 380 -7.60 26.78 5.89
N GLN A 381 -7.18 27.52 4.85
CA GLN A 381 -6.24 27.04 3.83
C GLN A 381 -4.85 26.75 4.41
N GLU A 382 -4.31 27.64 5.25
CA GLU A 382 -2.99 27.44 5.86
C GLU A 382 -3.00 26.27 6.86
N ILE A 383 -4.08 26.11 7.66
CA ILE A 383 -4.27 24.92 8.49
C ILE A 383 -4.32 23.66 7.61
N ALA A 384 -5.15 23.67 6.55
CA ALA A 384 -5.27 22.54 5.63
C ALA A 384 -3.93 22.16 5.00
N ALA A 385 -3.10 23.14 4.61
CA ALA A 385 -1.78 22.90 4.04
C ALA A 385 -0.84 22.19 5.04
N ARG A 386 -0.83 22.62 6.32
CA ARG A 386 -0.02 21.97 7.37
C ARG A 386 -0.51 20.58 7.71
N LEU A 387 -1.82 20.38 7.76
CA LEU A 387 -2.43 19.06 7.96
C LEU A 387 -2.07 18.12 6.81
N GLY A 388 -2.21 18.58 5.56
CA GLY A 388 -1.88 17.81 4.37
C GLY A 388 -0.40 17.42 4.32
N LYS A 389 0.51 18.32 4.65
CA LYS A 389 1.95 18.00 4.75
C LYS A 389 2.24 16.96 5.82
N THR A 390 1.54 17.02 6.96
CA THR A 390 1.68 16.07 8.06
C THR A 390 1.13 14.70 7.67
N ALA A 391 -0.02 14.64 6.99
CA ALA A 391 -0.60 13.40 6.51
C ALA A 391 0.28 12.73 5.46
N GLN A 392 0.83 13.49 4.50
CA GLN A 392 1.78 12.97 3.51
C GLN A 392 3.04 12.39 4.17
N MET A 393 3.52 12.99 5.25
CA MET A 393 4.64 12.47 6.04
C MET A 393 4.26 11.13 6.71
N PHE A 394 3.12 11.06 7.40
CA PHE A 394 2.63 9.82 8.02
C PHE A 394 2.40 8.71 7.00
N GLN A 395 1.76 9.02 5.87
CA GLN A 395 1.57 8.07 4.76
C GLN A 395 2.91 7.56 4.22
N SER A 396 3.91 8.45 4.07
CA SER A 396 5.25 8.06 3.66
C SER A 396 5.97 7.21 4.71
N MET A 397 5.74 7.45 6.01
CA MET A 397 6.28 6.60 7.08
C MET A 397 5.65 5.20 7.03
N LEU A 398 4.33 5.10 6.90
CA LEU A 398 3.60 3.83 6.76
C LEU A 398 4.14 2.99 5.62
N ILE A 399 4.26 3.58 4.42
CA ILE A 399 4.68 2.86 3.22
C ILE A 399 6.17 2.47 3.32
N ARG A 400 7.04 3.36 3.79
CA ARG A 400 8.49 3.05 3.96
C ARG A 400 8.72 1.93 4.96
N ALA A 401 7.92 1.86 6.02
CA ALA A 401 8.03 0.83 7.05
C ALA A 401 7.89 -0.58 6.47
N LEU A 402 7.22 -0.76 5.32
CA LEU A 402 7.14 -2.07 4.68
C LEU A 402 8.54 -2.64 4.41
N ASP A 403 9.50 -1.86 3.92
CA ASP A 403 10.87 -2.36 3.68
C ASP A 403 11.63 -2.74 4.96
N TYR A 404 11.14 -2.30 6.12
CA TYR A 404 11.71 -2.54 7.46
C TYR A 404 10.83 -3.47 8.29
N ALA A 405 9.79 -4.04 7.70
CA ALA A 405 9.00 -5.07 8.34
C ALA A 405 9.57 -6.44 7.97
N PRO A 406 9.56 -7.43 8.87
CA PRO A 406 9.82 -8.82 8.51
C PRO A 406 8.94 -9.24 7.32
N PRO A 407 9.38 -10.19 6.49
CA PRO A 407 8.63 -10.58 5.31
C PRO A 407 7.36 -11.35 5.65
N PHE A 408 7.23 -11.86 6.89
CA PHE A 408 6.15 -12.74 7.33
C PHE A 408 5.64 -12.37 8.72
N GLY A 409 4.37 -12.69 9.00
CA GLY A 409 3.84 -12.73 10.36
C GLY A 409 3.81 -11.39 11.09
N ILE A 410 3.54 -10.30 10.36
CA ILE A 410 3.47 -8.94 10.91
C ILE A 410 2.48 -8.88 12.08
N THR A 411 2.92 -8.31 13.21
CA THR A 411 2.04 -7.87 14.30
C THR A 411 1.97 -6.35 14.33
N PHE A 412 0.99 -5.79 15.04
CA PHE A 412 0.90 -4.33 15.19
C PHE A 412 2.15 -3.76 15.88
N PHE A 413 2.70 -4.46 16.87
CA PHE A 413 3.93 -4.01 17.52
C PHE A 413 5.16 -4.13 16.59
N THR A 414 5.25 -5.20 15.81
CA THR A 414 6.28 -5.37 14.76
C THR A 414 6.22 -4.21 13.77
N PHE A 415 5.02 -3.78 13.39
CA PHE A 415 4.83 -2.66 12.49
C PHE A 415 5.34 -1.35 13.10
N LEU A 416 5.10 -1.10 14.39
CA LEU A 416 5.69 0.04 15.09
C LEU A 416 7.23 0.00 15.02
N ARG A 417 7.84 -1.15 15.30
CA ARG A 417 9.31 -1.32 15.18
C ARG A 417 9.81 -0.99 13.79
N ALA A 418 9.10 -1.45 12.76
CA ALA A 418 9.42 -1.16 11.36
C ALA A 418 9.33 0.35 11.05
N VAL A 419 8.30 1.04 11.54
CA VAL A 419 8.13 2.50 11.38
C VAL A 419 9.28 3.25 12.04
N ILE A 420 9.59 2.94 13.31
CA ILE A 420 10.66 3.60 14.07
C ILE A 420 12.02 3.35 13.41
N SER A 421 12.31 2.11 13.01
CA SER A 421 13.57 1.75 12.33
C SER A 421 13.75 2.48 10.99
N ALA A 422 12.69 2.52 10.18
CA ALA A 422 12.70 3.22 8.90
C ALA A 422 12.88 4.74 9.06
N ASP A 423 12.28 5.31 10.11
CA ASP A 423 12.34 6.74 10.37
C ASP A 423 13.68 7.18 10.94
N MET A 424 14.21 6.50 11.97
CA MET A 424 15.51 6.81 12.57
C MET A 424 16.65 6.83 11.54
N ARG A 425 16.57 5.96 10.53
CA ARG A 425 17.55 5.90 9.46
C ARG A 425 17.48 7.10 8.51
N LEU A 426 16.27 7.57 8.19
CA LEU A 426 16.08 8.70 7.28
C LEU A 426 16.22 10.05 8.01
N VAL A 427 15.80 10.09 9.27
CA VAL A 427 15.73 11.28 10.13
C VAL A 427 16.34 10.93 11.50
N PRO A 428 17.67 10.99 11.64
CA PRO A 428 18.33 10.60 12.89
C PRO A 428 17.87 11.41 14.11
N VAL A 429 17.55 12.69 13.93
CA VAL A 429 17.12 13.60 15.00
C VAL A 429 15.62 13.88 14.88
N ASP A 430 14.85 13.50 15.90
CA ASP A 430 13.39 13.73 15.96
C ASP A 430 13.04 15.04 16.70
N ASP A 431 13.34 16.17 16.05
CA ASP A 431 13.06 17.50 16.63
C ASP A 431 11.57 17.74 16.91
N GLU A 432 10.68 17.03 16.22
CA GLU A 432 9.23 17.20 16.31
C GLU A 432 8.54 16.15 17.20
N ASN A 433 9.30 15.28 17.87
CA ASN A 433 8.79 14.20 18.72
C ASN A 433 7.75 13.31 18.00
N ILE A 434 7.94 13.09 16.70
CA ILE A 434 7.09 12.26 15.87
C ILE A 434 7.14 10.82 16.37
N ARG A 435 8.34 10.26 16.58
CA ARG A 435 8.52 8.88 17.05
C ARG A 435 7.97 8.68 18.45
N VAL A 436 8.12 9.69 19.31
CA VAL A 436 7.49 9.71 20.64
C VAL A 436 5.95 9.66 20.53
N ALA A 437 5.35 10.43 19.60
CA ALA A 437 3.92 10.39 19.37
C ALA A 437 3.42 9.01 18.92
N TRP A 438 4.17 8.32 18.04
CA TRP A 438 3.89 6.94 17.64
C TRP A 438 3.95 5.98 18.83
N MET A 439 5.04 6.01 19.59
CA MET A 439 5.23 5.14 20.75
C MET A 439 4.15 5.33 21.83
N GLU A 440 3.81 6.58 22.17
CA GLU A 440 2.76 6.87 23.15
C GLU A 440 1.37 6.42 22.67
N ALA A 441 1.07 6.57 21.38
CA ALA A 441 -0.23 6.16 20.86
C ALA A 441 -0.40 4.64 20.88
N PHE A 442 0.63 3.88 20.50
CA PHE A 442 0.59 2.41 20.58
C PHE A 442 0.47 1.94 22.04
N ARG A 443 1.19 2.61 22.95
CA ARG A 443 1.06 2.37 24.39
C ARG A 443 -0.35 2.64 24.91
N HIS A 444 -0.98 3.74 24.48
CA HIS A 444 -2.36 4.10 24.85
C HIS A 444 -3.35 3.00 24.45
N HIS A 445 -3.22 2.47 23.24
CA HIS A 445 -4.08 1.41 22.70
C HIS A 445 -3.66 -0.01 23.15
N ARG A 446 -2.71 -0.12 24.09
CA ARG A 446 -2.20 -1.38 24.68
C ARG A 446 -1.62 -2.36 23.65
N ILE A 447 -1.03 -1.83 22.58
CA ILE A 447 -0.30 -2.63 21.59
C ILE A 447 1.13 -2.84 22.10
N PHE A 448 1.31 -3.83 22.98
CA PHE A 448 2.55 -4.06 23.70
C PHE A 448 3.46 -5.12 23.03
N PRO A 449 4.79 -5.05 23.27
CA PRO A 449 5.69 -6.14 22.90
C PRO A 449 5.39 -7.41 23.69
N SER A 450 5.51 -8.56 23.03
CA SER A 450 5.50 -9.88 23.68
C SER A 450 6.88 -10.29 24.23
N ASP A 451 7.95 -9.59 23.82
CA ASP A 451 9.35 -9.87 24.14
C ASP A 451 9.93 -8.97 25.25
N GLY A 452 9.08 -8.19 25.94
CA GLY A 452 9.49 -7.38 27.08
C GLY A 452 10.24 -6.09 26.74
N LEU A 453 10.29 -5.69 25.45
CA LEU A 453 10.85 -4.41 25.03
C LEU A 453 10.12 -3.21 25.69
N HIS A 454 10.82 -2.09 25.88
CA HIS A 454 10.21 -0.83 26.27
C HIS A 454 9.99 0.07 25.05
N TYR A 455 9.09 1.04 25.19
CA TYR A 455 8.90 2.11 24.21
C TYR A 455 10.06 3.12 24.28
N ALA A 456 11.22 2.70 23.80
CA ALA A 456 12.40 3.51 23.59
C ALA A 456 12.91 3.30 22.16
N GLU A 457 13.37 4.36 21.51
CA GLU A 457 13.76 4.32 20.09
C GLU A 457 14.82 3.25 19.82
N GLU A 458 15.82 3.15 20.70
CA GLU A 458 16.94 2.21 20.57
C GLU A 458 16.52 0.75 20.75
N GLN A 459 15.41 0.50 21.48
CA GLN A 459 14.88 -0.85 21.68
C GLN A 459 13.88 -1.25 20.58
N LEU A 460 13.17 -0.28 20.01
CA LEU A 460 12.25 -0.52 18.90
C LEU A 460 12.98 -0.66 17.57
N ALA A 461 14.08 0.08 17.38
CA ALA A 461 14.94 -0.04 16.22
C ALA A 461 15.44 -1.48 16.06
N TRP A 462 15.44 -1.99 14.82
CA TRP A 462 16.00 -3.30 14.55
C TRP A 462 17.50 -3.32 14.86
N PRO A 463 17.95 -4.19 15.77
CA PRO A 463 19.38 -4.31 16.04
C PRO A 463 20.07 -4.89 14.80
N LEU A 464 21.30 -4.45 14.56
CA LEU A 464 22.18 -5.13 13.62
C LEU A 464 22.74 -6.41 14.27
N PRO A 465 23.01 -7.46 13.48
CA PRO A 465 23.75 -8.64 13.97
C PRO A 465 25.11 -8.24 14.57
N GLU A 466 25.63 -9.02 15.52
CA GLU A 466 26.92 -8.71 16.16
C GLU A 466 28.08 -8.66 15.15
N ASP A 467 28.12 -9.61 14.23
CA ASP A 467 29.11 -9.67 13.14
C ASP A 467 28.51 -9.12 11.83
N VAL A 468 28.25 -7.80 11.80
CA VAL A 468 27.67 -7.13 10.63
C VAL A 468 28.47 -7.39 9.34
N ALA A 469 29.79 -7.51 9.44
CA ALA A 469 30.68 -7.67 8.29
C ALA A 469 30.41 -8.99 7.55
N ALA A 470 30.02 -10.06 8.25
CA ALA A 470 29.64 -11.34 7.65
C ALA A 470 28.37 -11.24 6.78
N PHE A 471 27.58 -10.19 6.97
CA PHE A 471 26.34 -9.95 6.23
C PHE A 471 26.46 -8.84 5.17
N ASP A 472 27.64 -8.22 4.99
CA ASP A 472 27.86 -7.25 3.93
C ASP A 472 27.89 -7.92 2.55
N LEU A 473 27.12 -7.39 1.62
CA LEU A 473 26.94 -7.95 0.28
C LEU A 473 27.52 -7.01 -0.78
N ALA A 474 28.83 -7.10 -1.02
CA ALA A 474 29.52 -6.25 -2.00
C ALA A 474 28.93 -6.34 -3.42
N MET A 475 28.31 -7.46 -3.79
CA MET A 475 27.61 -7.65 -5.07
C MET A 475 26.31 -6.82 -5.21
N LEU A 476 25.79 -6.26 -4.11
CA LEU A 476 24.69 -5.29 -4.12
C LEU A 476 25.18 -3.85 -4.27
N SER A 477 26.49 -3.63 -4.30
CA SER A 477 27.05 -2.29 -4.55
C SER A 477 26.55 -1.73 -5.87
N PHE A 478 26.13 -0.47 -5.85
CA PHE A 478 25.70 0.25 -7.04
C PHE A 478 26.86 0.53 -8.00
N ALA A 479 28.11 0.42 -7.54
CA ALA A 479 29.28 0.45 -8.40
C ALA A 479 29.41 -0.82 -9.29
N GLN A 480 28.77 -1.92 -8.89
CA GLN A 480 28.81 -3.21 -9.59
C GLN A 480 27.52 -3.51 -10.36
N THR A 481 26.46 -2.74 -10.14
CA THR A 481 25.14 -2.95 -10.73
C THR A 481 24.89 -1.97 -11.87
N ALA A 482 24.64 -2.49 -13.07
CA ALA A 482 24.37 -1.67 -14.25
C ALA A 482 22.89 -1.23 -14.30
N PHE A 483 22.57 -0.10 -13.67
CA PHE A 483 21.24 0.50 -13.76
C PHE A 483 21.03 1.20 -15.11
N GLN A 484 19.82 1.15 -15.64
CA GLN A 484 19.39 1.95 -16.78
C GLN A 484 18.61 3.18 -16.29
N GLY A 485 19.32 4.24 -15.92
CA GLY A 485 18.72 5.46 -15.40
C GLY A 485 18.68 5.49 -13.87
N ASN A 486 17.48 5.55 -13.29
CA ASN A 486 17.31 5.67 -11.85
C ASN A 486 17.50 4.28 -11.18
N PRO A 487 18.26 4.14 -10.08
CA PRO A 487 18.37 2.87 -9.36
C PRO A 487 17.06 2.28 -8.82
N GLY A 488 16.00 3.09 -8.72
CA GLY A 488 14.64 2.61 -8.43
C GLY A 488 13.89 2.03 -9.63
N ASP A 489 14.43 2.12 -10.85
CA ASP A 489 13.81 1.51 -12.04
C ASP A 489 14.06 -0.01 -12.07
N LEU A 490 13.19 -0.74 -12.77
CA LEU A 490 13.31 -2.20 -12.87
C LEU A 490 14.58 -2.62 -13.63
N LEU A 491 15.31 -3.57 -13.05
CA LEU A 491 16.47 -4.22 -13.67
C LEU A 491 16.05 -5.07 -14.86
N SER A 492 16.99 -5.31 -15.79
CA SER A 492 16.80 -6.35 -16.81
C SER A 492 16.87 -7.75 -16.19
N LEU A 493 16.25 -8.73 -16.85
CA LEU A 493 16.25 -10.12 -16.40
C LEU A 493 17.66 -10.66 -16.18
N ASP A 494 18.60 -10.39 -17.10
CA ASP A 494 19.97 -10.89 -17.01
C ASP A 494 20.71 -10.34 -15.78
N ILE A 495 20.56 -9.04 -15.51
CA ILE A 495 21.21 -8.39 -14.37
C ILE A 495 20.62 -8.91 -13.06
N ALA A 496 19.29 -8.99 -12.97
CA ALA A 496 18.62 -9.51 -11.79
C ALA A 496 18.98 -10.98 -11.53
N ALA A 497 19.05 -11.82 -12.56
CA ALA A 497 19.43 -13.22 -12.44
C ALA A 497 20.87 -13.39 -11.94
N ILE A 498 21.82 -12.62 -12.51
CA ILE A 498 23.22 -12.64 -12.08
C ILE A 498 23.35 -12.15 -10.63
N GLN A 499 22.67 -11.05 -10.29
CA GLN A 499 22.74 -10.47 -8.95
C GLN A 499 22.16 -11.45 -7.90
N ALA A 500 20.95 -11.97 -8.13
CA ALA A 500 20.30 -12.91 -7.21
C ALA A 500 21.10 -14.22 -7.06
N ALA A 501 21.67 -14.74 -8.16
CA ALA A 501 22.52 -15.94 -8.10
C ALA A 501 23.81 -15.70 -7.29
N ARG A 502 24.43 -14.52 -7.41
CA ARG A 502 25.61 -14.15 -6.61
C ARG A 502 25.30 -14.01 -5.14
N VAL A 503 24.16 -13.39 -4.80
CA VAL A 503 23.69 -13.29 -3.41
C VAL A 503 23.46 -14.68 -2.83
N ALA A 504 22.70 -15.54 -3.51
CA ALA A 504 22.47 -16.91 -3.05
C ALA A 504 23.78 -17.72 -2.92
N ALA A 505 24.72 -17.59 -3.86
CA ALA A 505 26.01 -18.27 -3.78
C ALA A 505 26.83 -17.80 -2.57
N HIS A 506 26.81 -16.50 -2.24
CA HIS A 506 27.48 -15.96 -1.07
C HIS A 506 26.85 -16.45 0.23
N MET A 507 25.51 -16.41 0.33
CA MET A 507 24.78 -16.90 1.52
C MET A 507 24.97 -18.39 1.77
N ASN A 508 25.31 -19.18 0.75
CA ASN A 508 25.62 -20.62 0.86
C ASN A 508 27.14 -20.92 0.82
N GLY A 509 27.99 -19.89 0.86
CA GLY A 509 29.44 -19.99 0.69
C GLY A 509 30.19 -20.05 2.02
N GLU A 510 31.24 -19.24 2.15
CA GLU A 510 32.10 -19.19 3.34
C GLU A 510 31.31 -18.73 4.59
N GLU A 511 30.40 -17.77 4.44
CA GLU A 511 29.57 -17.22 5.52
C GLU A 511 28.26 -18.00 5.78
N ALA A 512 28.10 -19.20 5.20
CA ALA A 512 26.85 -19.94 5.28
C ALA A 512 26.39 -20.24 6.72
N ALA A 513 27.33 -20.45 7.64
CA ALA A 513 27.03 -20.66 9.05
C ALA A 513 26.38 -19.41 9.69
N ALA A 514 26.91 -18.22 9.41
CA ALA A 514 26.35 -16.96 9.90
C ALA A 514 24.93 -16.72 9.37
N TRP A 515 24.69 -17.01 8.09
CA TRP A 515 23.36 -16.92 7.48
C TRP A 515 22.37 -17.96 8.03
N GLN A 516 22.82 -19.19 8.29
CA GLN A 516 21.99 -20.22 8.91
C GLN A 516 21.63 -19.85 10.35
N ALA A 517 22.58 -19.31 11.13
CA ALA A 517 22.33 -18.82 12.48
C ALA A 517 21.36 -17.64 12.49
N LEU A 518 21.56 -16.64 11.62
CA LEU A 518 20.69 -15.48 11.52
C LEU A 518 19.24 -15.90 11.21
N LEU A 519 19.05 -16.80 10.26
CA LEU A 519 17.73 -17.21 9.78
C LEU A 519 17.09 -18.34 10.61
N ASP A 520 17.74 -18.75 11.70
CA ASP A 520 17.30 -19.86 12.56
C ASP A 520 17.10 -21.17 11.78
N LEU A 521 18.10 -21.51 10.95
CA LEU A 521 18.12 -22.69 10.08
C LEU A 521 19.05 -23.80 10.61
N GLU A 522 19.75 -23.56 11.71
CA GLU A 522 20.65 -24.55 12.31
C GLU A 522 19.87 -25.76 12.84
N GLY A 523 20.21 -26.97 12.37
CA GLY A 523 19.50 -28.19 12.76
C GLY A 523 18.09 -28.33 12.15
N ALA A 524 17.68 -27.42 11.25
CA ALA A 524 16.44 -27.52 10.53
C ALA A 524 16.43 -28.79 9.64
N GLY A 525 15.37 -29.60 9.75
CA GLY A 525 15.24 -30.85 9.00
C GLY A 525 15.10 -30.63 7.48
N SER A 526 15.13 -31.73 6.72
CA SER A 526 15.03 -31.72 5.24
C SER A 526 13.75 -31.10 4.66
N GLU A 527 12.78 -30.77 5.50
CA GLU A 527 11.49 -30.18 5.14
C GLU A 527 11.50 -28.64 5.21
N THR A 528 12.62 -28.02 5.58
CA THR A 528 12.76 -26.57 5.62
C THR A 528 13.30 -26.03 4.31
N ARG A 529 12.67 -24.98 3.78
CA ARG A 529 13.06 -24.27 2.57
C ARG A 529 13.33 -22.81 2.89
N ALA A 530 14.43 -22.27 2.40
CA ALA A 530 14.76 -20.85 2.52
C ALA A 530 14.88 -20.24 1.13
N ASP A 531 14.07 -19.24 0.84
CA ASP A 531 14.00 -18.60 -0.46
C ASP A 531 14.24 -17.09 -0.35
N ILE A 532 15.12 -16.56 -1.19
CA ILE A 532 15.15 -15.14 -1.52
C ILE A 532 13.89 -14.84 -2.31
N VAL A 533 12.97 -14.09 -1.72
CA VAL A 533 11.66 -13.76 -2.30
C VAL A 533 11.61 -12.35 -2.88
N GLY A 534 12.58 -11.49 -2.51
CA GLY A 534 12.66 -10.12 -2.98
C GLY A 534 14.09 -9.61 -3.03
N LEU A 535 14.44 -8.94 -4.12
CA LEU A 535 15.70 -8.22 -4.27
C LEU A 535 15.45 -6.93 -5.05
N ARG A 536 15.30 -5.81 -4.34
CA ARG A 536 14.74 -4.57 -4.90
C ARG A 536 15.59 -3.37 -4.57
N SER A 537 16.19 -2.78 -5.61
CA SER A 537 16.94 -1.53 -5.48
C SER A 537 15.99 -0.33 -5.37
N PHE A 538 16.43 0.73 -4.70
CA PHE A 538 15.65 1.95 -4.54
C PHE A 538 16.53 3.21 -4.56
N ALA A 539 15.89 4.31 -4.94
CA ALA A 539 16.37 5.69 -4.84
C ALA A 539 15.25 6.52 -4.18
N ARG A 540 15.29 6.60 -2.85
CA ARG A 540 14.20 7.10 -2.04
C ARG A 540 14.42 8.56 -1.64
N PRO A 541 13.48 9.48 -1.94
CA PRO A 541 13.58 10.86 -1.48
C PRO A 541 13.54 10.96 0.04
N GLY A 542 14.46 11.74 0.60
CA GLY A 542 14.55 12.11 2.00
C GLY A 542 14.28 13.59 2.27
N PRO A 543 14.29 14.00 3.54
CA PRO A 543 14.18 15.41 3.92
C PRO A 543 15.31 16.25 3.31
N GLY A 544 15.05 17.54 3.12
CA GLY A 544 16.07 18.49 2.66
C GLY A 544 16.59 18.25 1.23
N GLY A 545 15.91 17.41 0.43
CA GLY A 545 16.34 17.08 -0.93
C GLY A 545 17.41 15.98 -1.00
N MET A 546 17.71 15.31 0.12
CA MET A 546 18.56 14.11 0.12
C MET A 546 17.86 12.94 -0.58
N THR A 547 18.64 12.00 -1.11
CA THR A 547 18.13 10.74 -1.67
C THR A 547 18.90 9.59 -1.04
N GLU A 548 18.18 8.66 -0.45
CA GLU A 548 18.73 7.40 0.06
C GLU A 548 18.78 6.38 -1.08
N PHE A 549 19.94 5.75 -1.27
CA PHE A 549 20.13 4.69 -2.25
C PHE A 549 20.45 3.38 -1.54
N GLY A 550 19.86 2.29 -2.01
CA GLY A 550 20.08 1.00 -1.38
C GLY A 550 19.31 -0.14 -2.04
N THR A 551 19.42 -1.32 -1.44
CA THR A 551 18.73 -2.53 -1.89
C THR A 551 18.05 -3.20 -0.70
N VAL A 552 16.81 -3.62 -0.89
CA VAL A 552 16.06 -4.46 0.05
C VAL A 552 16.20 -5.91 -0.40
N LEU A 553 16.64 -6.77 0.51
CA LEU A 553 16.70 -8.22 0.36
C LEU A 553 15.69 -8.86 1.31
N GLU A 554 14.84 -9.73 0.80
CA GLU A 554 13.89 -10.48 1.61
C GLU A 554 14.13 -11.96 1.46
N VAL A 555 14.29 -12.64 2.59
CA VAL A 555 14.46 -14.08 2.69
C VAL A 555 13.33 -14.65 3.53
N VAL A 556 12.63 -15.65 3.01
CA VAL A 556 11.55 -16.34 3.70
C VAL A 556 11.97 -17.80 3.90
N CYS A 557 11.89 -18.24 5.15
CA CYS A 557 12.20 -19.59 5.58
C CYS A 557 10.88 -20.27 5.97
N ARG A 558 10.53 -21.37 5.30
CA ARG A 558 9.31 -22.14 5.56
C ARG A 558 9.70 -23.54 6.00
N SER A 559 9.24 -23.95 7.18
CA SER A 559 9.34 -25.31 7.68
C SER A 559 8.00 -26.02 7.51
N PHE A 560 8.03 -27.15 6.80
CA PHE A 560 6.87 -27.99 6.57
C PHE A 560 6.95 -29.25 7.45
N THR A 561 6.99 -29.11 8.78
CA THR A 561 6.99 -30.30 9.66
C THR A 561 5.69 -31.10 9.51
N ASP A 562 5.79 -32.44 9.54
CA ASP A 562 4.66 -33.35 9.75
C ASP A 562 3.77 -32.84 10.89
N ARG A 563 2.55 -32.44 10.52
CA ARG A 563 1.74 -31.46 11.25
C ARG A 563 1.14 -32.00 12.53
N ASP A 564 1.10 -31.17 13.57
CA ASP A 564 0.12 -31.32 14.64
C ASP A 564 -1.28 -30.89 14.16
N ALA A 565 -2.31 -31.21 14.94
CA ALA A 565 -3.71 -31.06 14.57
C ALA A 565 -4.16 -29.61 14.28
N SER A 566 -3.30 -28.60 14.50
CA SER A 566 -3.60 -27.17 14.32
C SER A 566 -3.44 -26.67 12.87
N GLY A 567 -2.65 -27.37 12.05
CA GLY A 567 -2.35 -26.95 10.68
C GLY A 567 -1.29 -25.86 10.53
N PHE A 568 -0.48 -25.63 11.57
CA PHE A 568 0.63 -24.69 11.63
C PHE A 568 1.62 -24.82 10.45
N MET A 569 2.02 -23.67 9.87
CA MET A 569 3.19 -23.55 9.00
C MET A 569 4.20 -22.66 9.72
N GLY A 570 5.33 -23.25 10.15
CA GLY A 570 6.41 -22.46 10.72
C GLY A 570 7.07 -21.65 9.62
N ALA A 571 6.93 -20.34 9.65
CA ALA A 571 7.63 -19.47 8.72
C ALA A 571 8.33 -18.34 9.48
N THR A 572 9.60 -18.15 9.15
CA THR A 572 10.44 -17.03 9.57
C THR A 572 10.95 -16.32 8.34
N GLY A 573 11.63 -15.20 8.56
CA GLY A 573 12.33 -14.53 7.49
C GLY A 573 12.93 -13.22 7.96
N ALA A 574 13.82 -12.71 7.13
CA ALA A 574 14.50 -11.45 7.35
C ALA A 574 14.23 -10.51 6.18
N SER A 575 13.99 -9.24 6.50
CA SER A 575 14.07 -8.14 5.53
C SER A 575 15.31 -7.31 5.87
N LEU A 576 16.29 -7.37 4.97
CA LEU A 576 17.58 -6.70 5.13
C LEU A 576 17.64 -5.50 4.20
N VAL A 577 18.12 -4.37 4.71
CA VAL A 577 18.31 -3.14 3.93
C VAL A 577 19.80 -2.83 3.83
N TYR A 578 20.28 -2.70 2.60
CA TYR A 578 21.67 -2.40 2.27
C TYR A 578 21.79 -0.95 1.77
N ASP A 579 22.91 -0.30 2.07
CA ASP A 579 23.27 0.96 1.41
C ASP A 579 23.80 0.74 -0.02
N SER A 580 24.09 1.83 -0.74
CA SER A 580 24.62 1.77 -2.10
C SER A 580 26.03 1.16 -2.22
N ALA A 581 26.74 0.97 -1.11
CA ALA A 581 28.02 0.27 -1.06
C ALA A 581 27.86 -1.25 -0.81
N GLY A 582 26.64 -1.72 -0.56
CA GLY A 582 26.35 -3.11 -0.20
C GLY A 582 26.58 -3.42 1.28
N ARG A 583 26.63 -2.40 2.14
CA ARG A 583 26.77 -2.60 3.60
C ARG A 583 25.41 -2.79 4.25
N LEU A 584 25.30 -3.73 5.18
CA LEU A 584 24.06 -3.98 5.90
C LEU A 584 23.76 -2.82 6.85
N MET A 585 22.52 -2.31 6.79
CA MET A 585 22.11 -1.15 7.57
C MET A 585 20.87 -1.36 8.44
N SER A 586 20.07 -2.37 8.15
CA SER A 586 18.93 -2.78 8.96
C SER A 586 18.65 -4.25 8.72
N CYS A 587 18.33 -4.99 9.77
CA CYS A 587 17.94 -6.39 9.70
C CYS A 587 16.62 -6.60 10.46
N ALA A 588 15.51 -6.52 9.74
CA ALA A 588 14.20 -6.79 10.32
C ALA A 588 13.96 -8.29 10.33
N ILE A 589 14.26 -8.89 11.47
CA ILE A 589 14.00 -10.30 11.75
C ILE A 589 13.31 -10.40 13.10
N GLU A 590 12.23 -11.17 13.16
CA GLU A 590 11.66 -11.52 14.44
C GLU A 590 12.20 -12.87 14.89
N PRO A 591 12.84 -12.93 16.07
CA PRO A 591 13.36 -14.19 16.57
C PRO A 591 12.21 -15.19 16.79
N GLN A 592 12.40 -16.43 16.37
CA GLN A 592 11.45 -17.52 16.60
C GLN A 592 11.38 -17.86 18.10
N GLN A 593 12.51 -17.72 18.81
CA GLN A 593 12.65 -17.87 20.25
C GLN A 593 13.80 -16.98 20.77
N ALA A 594 13.51 -15.96 21.57
CA ALA A 594 14.53 -15.33 22.41
C ALA A 594 14.12 -15.48 23.88
N GLY A 595 14.52 -16.59 24.49
CA GLY A 595 14.83 -16.67 25.92
C GLY A 595 13.70 -16.41 26.94
N ALA A 596 12.59 -17.15 26.88
CA ALA A 596 11.76 -17.33 28.08
C ALA A 596 12.37 -18.44 28.96
N VAL A 597 13.34 -18.08 29.81
CA VAL A 597 13.80 -18.91 30.95
C VAL A 597 12.70 -19.10 32.01
N THR A 598 11.51 -18.52 31.80
CA THR A 598 10.28 -18.86 32.53
C THR A 598 9.07 -18.83 31.59
N GLY A 599 8.63 -20.01 31.12
CA GLY A 599 7.31 -20.20 30.50
C GLY A 599 7.16 -19.86 29.01
N GLY A 600 8.13 -20.25 28.18
CA GLY A 600 8.15 -19.97 26.74
C GLY A 600 7.08 -20.70 25.91
N GLY A 601 6.28 -19.91 25.17
CA GLY A 601 5.25 -20.38 24.25
C GLY A 601 4.56 -19.28 23.41
N GLY A 602 4.56 -18.02 23.88
CA GLY A 602 3.80 -16.88 23.33
C GLY A 602 3.50 -16.88 21.82
N ARG A 603 4.47 -16.59 20.94
CA ARG A 603 4.18 -16.44 19.49
C ARG A 603 3.65 -17.73 18.84
N ARG A 604 4.18 -18.88 19.21
CA ARG A 604 3.71 -20.17 18.69
C ARG A 604 2.29 -20.45 19.19
N GLU A 605 2.03 -20.21 20.47
CA GLU A 605 0.71 -20.31 21.08
C GLU A 605 -0.29 -19.32 20.46
N ASP A 606 0.14 -18.10 20.10
CA ASP A 606 -0.70 -17.11 19.42
C ASP A 606 -1.08 -17.57 18.01
N ILE A 607 -0.11 -18.11 17.26
CA ILE A 607 -0.36 -18.66 15.91
C ILE A 607 -1.24 -19.91 16.00
N GLU A 608 -0.95 -20.84 16.91
CA GLU A 608 -1.75 -22.05 17.13
C GLU A 608 -3.17 -21.70 17.60
N GLY A 609 -3.29 -20.74 18.52
CA GLY A 609 -4.56 -20.20 19.02
C GLY A 609 -5.37 -19.53 17.91
N TYR A 610 -4.73 -18.73 17.06
CA TYR A 610 -5.38 -18.13 15.90
C TYR A 610 -5.81 -19.21 14.89
N ALA A 611 -4.98 -20.20 14.60
CA ALA A 611 -5.29 -21.26 13.64
C ALA A 611 -6.56 -22.04 14.00
N VAL A 612 -6.81 -22.27 15.30
CA VAL A 612 -8.04 -22.94 15.80
C VAL A 612 -9.21 -21.98 16.04
N SER A 613 -8.99 -20.66 15.96
CA SER A 613 -10.06 -19.67 16.04
C SER A 613 -11.04 -19.81 14.87
N LYS A 614 -12.24 -19.25 15.02
CA LYS A 614 -13.26 -19.25 13.97
C LYS A 614 -12.76 -18.61 12.67
N GLU A 615 -11.94 -17.56 12.80
CA GLU A 615 -11.45 -16.76 11.68
C GLU A 615 -10.18 -17.36 11.06
N GLY A 616 -9.28 -17.94 11.87
CA GLY A 616 -8.15 -18.73 11.37
C GLY A 616 -8.60 -20.01 10.64
N ALA A 617 -9.55 -20.76 11.20
CA ALA A 617 -10.09 -21.97 10.55
C ALA A 617 -10.76 -21.69 9.20
N ARG A 618 -11.29 -20.47 9.00
CA ARG A 618 -11.86 -20.02 7.71
C ARG A 618 -10.81 -19.66 6.67
N SER A 619 -9.56 -19.51 7.05
CA SER A 619 -8.50 -19.05 6.16
C SER A 619 -7.80 -20.19 5.42
N TRP A 620 -7.97 -21.44 5.86
CA TRP A 620 -7.21 -22.59 5.35
C TRP A 620 -8.11 -23.73 4.86
N LEU A 621 -7.70 -24.44 3.80
CA LEU A 621 -8.28 -25.73 3.40
C LEU A 621 -7.24 -26.84 3.44
N LEU A 622 -7.63 -28.06 3.82
CA LEU A 622 -6.79 -29.23 3.70
C LEU A 622 -7.07 -29.94 2.36
N LYS A 623 -6.10 -29.93 1.44
CA LYS A 623 -6.19 -30.57 0.12
C LYS A 623 -5.01 -31.53 -0.07
N GLN A 624 -5.29 -32.81 -0.32
CA GLN A 624 -4.26 -33.85 -0.53
C GLN A 624 -3.20 -33.91 0.61
N GLY A 625 -3.65 -33.76 1.86
CA GLY A 625 -2.76 -33.75 3.03
C GLY A 625 -1.97 -32.44 3.24
N ARG A 626 -2.13 -31.43 2.37
CA ARG A 626 -1.50 -30.10 2.47
C ARG A 626 -2.54 -29.01 2.70
N TRP A 627 -2.29 -28.16 3.69
CA TRP A 627 -3.08 -26.98 4.03
C TRP A 627 -2.70 -25.90 3.03
N GLN A 628 -3.70 -25.31 2.39
CA GLN A 628 -3.58 -24.23 1.43
C GLN A 628 -4.42 -23.07 1.93
N LEU A 629 -3.96 -21.84 1.76
CA LEU A 629 -4.79 -20.65 2.01
C LEU A 629 -6.01 -20.75 1.09
N ARG A 630 -7.20 -20.47 1.62
CA ARG A 630 -8.41 -20.53 0.78
C ARG A 630 -8.37 -19.38 -0.24
N PRO A 631 -8.78 -19.62 -1.50
CA PRO A 631 -8.79 -18.58 -2.52
C PRO A 631 -9.67 -17.37 -2.17
N ASP A 632 -10.64 -17.53 -1.27
CA ASP A 632 -11.56 -16.49 -0.81
C ASP A 632 -11.04 -15.67 0.37
N VAL A 633 -9.84 -15.94 0.92
CA VAL A 633 -9.28 -15.11 2.01
C VAL A 633 -9.13 -13.65 1.58
N ALA A 634 -8.67 -13.40 0.35
CA ALA A 634 -8.61 -12.06 -0.21
C ALA A 634 -10.00 -11.42 -0.36
N ARG A 635 -11.04 -12.22 -0.67
CA ARG A 635 -12.44 -11.75 -0.66
C ARG A 635 -12.99 -11.52 0.76
N GLY A 636 -12.39 -12.11 1.78
CA GLY A 636 -12.74 -11.87 3.17
C GLY A 636 -12.33 -10.49 3.67
N LEU A 637 -11.33 -9.88 3.02
CA LEU A 637 -10.87 -8.50 3.19
C LEU A 637 -11.67 -7.50 2.33
N CYS A 638 -12.83 -7.91 1.81
CA CYS A 638 -13.62 -7.04 0.94
C CYS A 638 -14.27 -5.90 1.72
N MET A 639 -14.25 -4.70 1.15
CA MET A 639 -15.08 -3.60 1.63
C MET A 639 -16.56 -3.90 1.33
N ARG A 640 -17.40 -3.90 2.38
CA ARG A 640 -18.80 -4.34 2.34
C ARG A 640 -19.84 -3.23 2.40
#